data_AF-A0A6J7N0F5-F1
#
_entry.id   AF-A0A6J7N0F5-F1
#
_cell.length_a   1.000
_cell.length_b   1.000
_cell.length_c   1.000
_cell.angle_alpha   90.00
_cell.angle_beta   90.00
_cell.angle_gamma   90.00
#
_symmetry.space_group_name_H-M   'P 1'
#
loop_
_entity.id
_entity.type
_entity.pdbx_description
1 polymer ?
#
loop_
_entity_poly.entity_id
_entity_poly.type
_entity_poly.pdbx_seq_one_letter_code
_entity_poly.pdbx_strand_id
1 'polypeptide(L)'
;MDYSSRAGLFGAAFAVGRSYQPNLLTRGSVDQSIVTGTTAAAAYGVMSAGSSVLSAIASRISRSESPSVGARLLVAGAVASGAAGASVALAWREHESSRRAVARLAAHTALATVAANVTAIAAPGGRGKRDTGIVLGTSAALAVASWASTQPWKAAPGSLLTEDMPGATKRGAQSFFEDSVRDVSPAKSVAIGAVVGVATYGLAKAESALTSATSRAATVVIGGEPQDHRMIGRITSAAITLGVGWFAVAKVSTLLSKGGGSLDAALITPPTTPEVTGSPASGLDWLKQTREGARWLSMALPPESIAAVMGVESAKQPIRVYGSLEIAKNDEERARVLLAEIDRTKALERKAFALFSPTGSGYVNYVATESFEYLTLGDCASAAIQYSVLPSALSLTKVPTGSAQTAMVVSGIVQRLMAMPKAKRPKFYLFGESLGSQVSEEMFKGTGILGLEGTGINAALWIGTPAATVWRRQIWGTRTITETPAVGPGEAYLPRTIVDWRALPATERSKVRYLLLQNGDDPIPKFGSQVLWRKPDWLGPNATRPIGAPKGTHWMPVTTFMMTFLDMLNALTPTPGIFAEGGHDYRDVLPEALSETWQLPATPDQMARINTALRQRELAWELYRDWAEIPHKPADKQDEARRKALELASTSTGRTVDEAGLQAIITEGLQPRP
;
A
#
# COMPACT_ATOMS: atom_id res chain seq x y z
N MET A 1 33.02 -22.43 -8.06
CA MET A 1 31.55 -22.34 -8.16
C MET A 1 31.11 -23.44 -9.10
N ASP A 2 30.10 -24.22 -8.74
CA ASP A 2 29.62 -25.26 -9.63
C ASP A 2 28.79 -24.66 -10.79
N TYR A 3 28.35 -25.51 -11.70
CA TYR A 3 27.61 -25.11 -12.89
C TYR A 3 26.26 -24.44 -12.56
N SER A 4 25.48 -25.00 -11.63
CA SER A 4 24.16 -24.48 -11.31
C SER A 4 24.21 -23.17 -10.51
N SER A 5 25.23 -22.98 -9.66
CA SER A 5 25.46 -21.68 -9.02
C SER A 5 25.86 -20.59 -10.03
N ARG A 6 26.56 -20.93 -11.12
CA ARG A 6 26.80 -19.97 -12.22
C ARG A 6 25.51 -19.58 -12.95
N ALA A 7 24.64 -20.55 -13.25
CA ALA A 7 23.32 -20.27 -13.81
C ALA A 7 22.49 -19.38 -12.87
N GLY A 8 22.51 -19.68 -11.56
CA GLY A 8 21.92 -18.82 -10.52
C GLY A 8 22.44 -17.38 -10.59
N LEU A 9 23.77 -17.20 -10.63
CA LEU A 9 24.40 -15.89 -10.67
C LEU A 9 24.03 -15.10 -11.93
N PHE A 10 24.00 -15.73 -13.10
CA PHE A 10 23.59 -15.08 -14.34
C PHE A 10 22.10 -14.71 -14.36
N GLY A 11 21.25 -15.58 -13.80
CA GLY A 11 19.84 -15.27 -13.57
C GLY A 11 19.64 -14.08 -12.65
N ALA A 12 20.40 -14.01 -11.55
CA ALA A 12 20.40 -12.89 -10.63
C ALA A 12 20.87 -11.60 -11.30
N ALA A 13 21.94 -11.64 -12.09
CA ALA A 13 22.43 -10.48 -12.82
C ALA A 13 21.41 -9.94 -13.82
N PHE A 14 20.74 -10.81 -14.58
CA PHE A 14 19.62 -10.42 -15.43
C PHE A 14 18.50 -9.76 -14.62
N ALA A 15 18.13 -10.33 -13.48
CA ALA A 15 17.08 -9.81 -12.62
C ALA A 15 17.45 -8.45 -11.99
N VAL A 16 18.73 -8.22 -11.64
CA VAL A 16 19.25 -6.91 -11.21
C VAL A 16 19.01 -5.86 -12.29
N GLY A 17 19.25 -6.15 -13.58
CA GLY A 17 18.95 -5.19 -14.63
C GLY A 17 17.45 -4.83 -14.70
N ARG A 18 16.57 -5.81 -14.49
CA ARG A 18 15.11 -5.59 -14.45
C ARG A 18 14.62 -4.91 -13.19
N SER A 19 15.35 -4.93 -12.07
CA SER A 19 14.91 -4.30 -10.82
C SER A 19 14.83 -2.77 -10.89
N TYR A 20 15.40 -2.15 -11.93
CA TYR A 20 15.37 -0.70 -12.17
C TYR A 20 14.20 -0.25 -13.06
N GLN A 21 13.36 -1.17 -13.55
CA GLN A 21 12.13 -0.76 -14.22
C GLN A 21 11.24 0.04 -13.25
N PRO A 22 10.47 1.03 -13.73
CA PRO A 22 9.58 1.81 -12.88
C PRO A 22 8.42 0.97 -12.34
N ASN A 23 7.73 1.48 -11.33
CA ASN A 23 6.47 0.89 -10.85
C ASN A 23 5.45 2.00 -10.62
N LEU A 24 4.55 1.88 -9.65
CA LEU A 24 3.46 2.84 -9.48
C LEU A 24 4.00 4.21 -9.09
N LEU A 25 4.90 4.22 -8.10
CA LEU A 25 5.51 5.43 -7.57
C LEU A 25 7.01 5.49 -7.89
N THR A 26 7.58 6.66 -7.68
CA THR A 26 9.02 6.90 -7.70
C THR A 26 9.70 6.35 -6.44
N ARG A 27 11.00 6.02 -6.53
CA ARG A 27 11.70 5.25 -5.48
C ARG A 27 13.05 5.83 -5.10
N GLY A 28 13.32 5.83 -3.80
CA GLY A 28 14.60 6.25 -3.24
C GLY A 28 15.68 5.17 -3.36
N SER A 29 16.91 5.53 -2.99
CA SER A 29 18.07 4.61 -3.09
C SER A 29 17.99 3.43 -2.12
N VAL A 30 17.39 3.62 -0.94
CA VAL A 30 17.18 2.56 0.06
C VAL A 30 16.21 1.52 -0.50
N ASP A 31 15.04 1.96 -0.96
CA ASP A 31 14.03 1.10 -1.58
C ASP A 31 14.59 0.33 -2.77
N GLN A 32 15.32 1.03 -3.64
CA GLN A 32 15.95 0.39 -4.81
C GLN A 32 16.97 -0.68 -4.40
N SER A 33 17.70 -0.47 -3.30
CA SER A 33 18.64 -1.46 -2.77
C SER A 33 17.92 -2.71 -2.27
N ILE A 34 16.82 -2.53 -1.55
CA ILE A 34 15.97 -3.64 -1.06
C ILE A 34 15.40 -4.42 -2.24
N VAL A 35 14.77 -3.75 -3.20
CA VAL A 35 14.19 -4.39 -4.39
C VAL A 35 15.25 -5.15 -5.18
N THR A 36 16.41 -4.54 -5.41
CA THR A 36 17.50 -5.16 -6.18
C THR A 36 18.08 -6.37 -5.46
N GLY A 37 18.32 -6.28 -4.15
CA GLY A 37 18.80 -7.38 -3.33
C GLY A 37 17.83 -8.56 -3.27
N THR A 38 16.55 -8.30 -2.96
CA THR A 38 15.51 -9.34 -2.92
C THR A 38 15.28 -9.99 -4.28
N THR A 39 15.28 -9.19 -5.36
CA THR A 39 15.16 -9.67 -6.74
C THR A 39 16.33 -10.58 -7.11
N ALA A 40 17.56 -10.15 -6.82
CA ALA A 40 18.76 -10.93 -7.11
C ALA A 40 18.76 -12.26 -6.34
N ALA A 41 18.45 -12.23 -5.04
CA ALA A 41 18.42 -13.43 -4.20
C ALA A 41 17.36 -14.44 -4.66
N ALA A 42 16.14 -13.97 -4.98
CA ALA A 42 15.07 -14.83 -5.46
C ALA A 42 15.39 -15.44 -6.83
N ALA A 43 15.87 -14.62 -7.78
CA ALA A 43 16.28 -15.10 -9.10
C ALA A 43 17.45 -16.09 -9.00
N TYR A 44 18.44 -15.81 -8.14
CA TYR A 44 19.54 -16.72 -7.86
C TYR A 44 19.01 -18.09 -7.41
N GLY A 45 18.17 -18.12 -6.37
CA GLY A 45 17.63 -19.37 -5.81
C GLY A 45 16.83 -20.18 -6.83
N VAL A 46 15.92 -19.53 -7.56
CA VAL A 46 15.08 -20.18 -8.57
C VAL A 46 15.91 -20.76 -9.72
N MET A 47 16.81 -19.97 -10.31
CA MET A 47 17.60 -20.43 -11.46
C MET A 47 18.67 -21.46 -11.06
N SER A 48 19.25 -21.31 -9.86
CA SER A 48 20.22 -22.27 -9.29
C SER A 48 19.55 -23.63 -9.04
N ALA A 49 18.35 -23.65 -8.46
CA ALA A 49 17.58 -24.87 -8.22
C ALA A 49 17.10 -25.51 -9.55
N GLY A 50 16.51 -24.72 -10.44
CA GLY A 50 16.04 -25.18 -11.75
C GLY A 50 17.18 -25.77 -12.60
N SER A 51 18.34 -25.11 -12.63
CA SER A 51 19.54 -25.60 -13.34
C SER A 51 20.01 -26.96 -12.81
N SER A 52 19.85 -27.22 -11.50
CA SER A 52 20.19 -28.51 -10.92
C SER A 52 19.21 -29.62 -11.30
N VAL A 53 17.92 -29.30 -11.43
CA VAL A 53 16.92 -30.25 -11.98
C VAL A 53 17.27 -30.61 -13.42
N LEU A 54 17.56 -29.62 -14.28
CA LEU A 54 17.99 -29.87 -15.66
C LEU A 54 19.25 -30.72 -15.73
N SER A 55 20.23 -30.45 -14.86
CA SER A 55 21.47 -31.21 -14.80
C SER A 55 21.25 -32.67 -14.34
N ALA A 56 20.33 -32.90 -13.40
CA ALA A 56 19.96 -34.24 -12.94
C ALA A 56 19.20 -35.05 -14.00
N ILE A 57 18.38 -34.39 -14.83
CA ILE A 57 17.73 -35.04 -15.97
C ILE A 57 18.79 -35.40 -17.03
N ALA A 58 19.71 -34.47 -17.32
CA ALA A 58 20.78 -34.70 -18.28
C ALA A 58 21.68 -35.85 -17.84
N SER A 59 22.05 -35.95 -16.56
CA SER A 59 22.88 -37.06 -16.05
C SER A 59 22.19 -38.42 -16.20
N ARG A 60 20.87 -38.49 -15.93
CA ARG A 60 20.07 -39.70 -16.13
C ARG A 60 19.98 -40.12 -17.60
N ILE A 61 19.76 -39.16 -18.50
CA ILE A 61 19.67 -39.43 -19.95
C ILE A 61 21.03 -39.86 -20.51
N SER A 62 22.12 -39.18 -20.12
CA SER A 62 23.45 -39.52 -20.59
C SER A 62 24.11 -40.67 -19.84
N ARG A 63 23.47 -41.21 -18.80
CA ARG A 63 24.02 -42.21 -17.86
C ARG A 63 25.42 -41.82 -17.37
N SER A 64 25.62 -40.52 -17.11
CA SER A 64 26.90 -39.96 -16.72
C SER A 64 26.69 -38.91 -15.63
N GLU A 65 27.48 -39.00 -14.57
CA GLU A 65 27.46 -38.07 -13.45
C GLU A 65 27.92 -36.66 -13.84
N SER A 66 28.70 -36.56 -14.93
CA SER A 66 29.16 -35.32 -15.54
C SER A 66 28.62 -35.22 -16.97
N PRO A 67 27.32 -34.92 -17.15
CA PRO A 67 26.70 -34.90 -18.47
C PRO A 67 27.43 -33.93 -19.40
N SER A 68 27.65 -34.38 -20.64
CA SER A 68 28.32 -33.59 -21.68
C SER A 68 27.55 -32.31 -21.99
N VAL A 69 28.23 -31.35 -22.61
CA VAL A 69 27.58 -30.12 -23.08
C VAL A 69 26.40 -30.43 -24.01
N GLY A 70 26.55 -31.41 -24.90
CA GLY A 70 25.48 -31.86 -25.80
C GLY A 70 24.26 -32.42 -25.05
N ALA A 71 24.47 -33.26 -24.03
CA ALA A 71 23.38 -33.81 -23.22
C ALA A 71 22.61 -32.72 -22.46
N ARG A 72 23.33 -31.72 -21.91
CA ARG A 72 22.72 -30.57 -21.24
C ARG A 72 21.91 -29.71 -22.20
N LEU A 73 22.46 -29.42 -23.38
CA LEU A 73 21.77 -28.65 -24.42
C LEU A 73 20.53 -29.38 -24.95
N LEU A 74 20.58 -30.70 -25.08
CA LEU A 74 19.43 -31.51 -25.49
C LEU A 74 18.28 -31.40 -24.48
N VAL A 75 18.57 -31.56 -23.18
CA VAL A 75 17.56 -31.40 -22.12
C VAL A 75 17.02 -29.98 -22.08
N ALA A 76 17.91 -28.97 -22.16
CA ALA A 76 17.53 -27.58 -22.19
C ALA A 76 16.60 -27.26 -23.38
N GLY A 77 16.91 -27.78 -24.57
CA GLY A 77 16.10 -27.60 -25.78
C GLY A 77 14.72 -28.27 -25.69
N ALA A 78 14.64 -29.48 -25.13
CA ALA A 78 13.37 -30.17 -24.91
C ALA A 78 12.48 -29.40 -23.92
N VAL A 79 13.04 -28.96 -22.79
CA VAL A 79 12.32 -28.16 -21.78
C VAL A 79 11.89 -26.81 -22.36
N ALA A 80 12.77 -26.13 -23.11
CA ALA A 80 12.44 -24.86 -23.75
C ALA A 80 11.28 -24.98 -24.74
N SER A 81 11.25 -26.05 -25.54
CA SER A 81 10.20 -26.28 -26.53
C SER A 81 8.84 -26.48 -25.85
N GLY A 82 8.77 -27.35 -24.84
CA GLY A 82 7.54 -27.57 -24.07
C GLY A 82 7.09 -26.33 -23.31
N ALA A 83 8.02 -25.62 -22.67
CA ALA A 83 7.72 -24.39 -21.95
C ALA A 83 7.26 -23.26 -22.87
N ALA A 84 7.85 -23.11 -24.06
CA ALA A 84 7.42 -22.13 -25.06
C ALA A 84 5.99 -22.41 -25.55
N GLY A 85 5.68 -23.67 -25.88
CA GLY A 85 4.32 -24.08 -26.24
C GLY A 85 3.30 -23.79 -25.12
N ALA A 86 3.66 -24.11 -23.88
CA ALA A 86 2.83 -23.81 -22.71
C ALA A 86 2.66 -22.29 -22.50
N SER A 87 3.71 -21.49 -22.67
CA SER A 87 3.65 -20.02 -22.54
C SER A 87 2.72 -19.38 -23.57
N VAL A 88 2.70 -19.88 -24.81
CA VAL A 88 1.78 -19.42 -25.86
C VAL A 88 0.35 -19.85 -25.54
N ALA A 89 0.10 -21.13 -25.24
CA ALA A 89 -1.24 -21.63 -24.90
C ALA A 89 -1.83 -20.98 -23.64
N LEU A 90 -0.96 -20.65 -22.69
CA LEU A 90 -1.31 -20.03 -21.42
C LEU A 90 -1.13 -18.51 -21.43
N ALA A 91 -1.06 -17.87 -22.61
CA ALA A 91 -0.94 -16.41 -22.73
C ALA A 91 -1.89 -15.68 -21.76
N TRP A 92 -1.39 -14.58 -21.19
CA TRP A 92 -2.08 -13.83 -20.14
C TRP A 92 -3.47 -13.40 -20.60
N ARG A 93 -4.45 -13.54 -19.70
CA ARG A 93 -5.80 -13.04 -19.84
C ARG A 93 -6.17 -12.29 -18.58
N GLU A 94 -6.89 -11.19 -18.75
CA GLU A 94 -7.48 -10.49 -17.62
C GLU A 94 -8.43 -11.42 -16.87
N HIS A 95 -8.54 -11.25 -15.54
CA HIS A 95 -9.40 -12.09 -14.69
C HIS A 95 -9.08 -13.60 -14.70
N GLU A 96 -7.88 -14.00 -15.14
CA GLU A 96 -7.51 -15.41 -15.19
C GLU A 96 -7.49 -16.11 -13.82
N SER A 97 -7.80 -17.41 -13.81
CA SER A 97 -7.76 -18.23 -12.61
C SER A 97 -6.31 -18.43 -12.12
N SER A 98 -6.15 -18.61 -10.80
CA SER A 98 -4.83 -18.88 -10.20
C SER A 98 -4.16 -20.12 -10.79
N ARG A 99 -4.91 -21.14 -11.18
CA ARG A 99 -4.36 -22.36 -11.81
C ARG A 99 -3.68 -22.05 -13.15
N ARG A 100 -4.34 -21.26 -14.01
CA ARG A 100 -3.77 -20.82 -15.30
C ARG A 100 -2.54 -19.96 -15.08
N ALA A 101 -2.62 -19.00 -14.15
CA ALA A 101 -1.52 -18.11 -13.82
C ALA A 101 -0.28 -18.86 -13.31
N VAL A 102 -0.45 -19.82 -12.40
CA VAL A 102 0.63 -20.67 -11.88
C VAL A 102 1.25 -21.52 -12.98
N ALA A 103 0.44 -22.10 -13.87
CA ALA A 103 0.96 -22.87 -15.01
C ALA A 103 1.78 -22.00 -15.98
N ARG A 104 1.32 -20.77 -16.27
CA ARG A 104 2.07 -19.80 -17.08
C ARG A 104 3.37 -19.39 -16.39
N LEU A 105 3.33 -19.17 -15.08
CA LEU A 105 4.52 -18.85 -14.28
C LEU A 105 5.55 -19.98 -14.36
N ALA A 106 5.13 -21.25 -14.19
CA ALA A 106 6.02 -22.40 -14.30
C ALA A 106 6.70 -22.47 -15.68
N ALA A 107 5.95 -22.21 -16.76
CA ALA A 107 6.50 -22.17 -18.11
C ALA A 107 7.54 -21.03 -18.29
N HIS A 108 7.24 -19.81 -17.82
CA HIS A 108 8.20 -18.71 -17.88
C HIS A 108 9.44 -18.95 -17.01
N THR A 109 9.28 -19.54 -15.83
CA THR A 109 10.41 -19.90 -14.96
C THR A 109 11.29 -20.97 -15.61
N ALA A 110 10.70 -21.96 -16.29
CA ALA A 110 11.45 -22.95 -17.05
C ALA A 110 12.24 -22.32 -18.20
N LEU A 111 11.64 -21.43 -18.98
CA LEU A 111 12.34 -20.69 -20.06
C LEU A 111 13.50 -19.86 -19.53
N ALA A 112 13.27 -19.11 -18.45
CA ALA A 112 14.31 -18.30 -17.83
C ALA A 112 15.45 -19.16 -17.23
N THR A 113 15.11 -20.33 -16.66
CA THR A 113 16.09 -21.30 -16.18
C THR A 113 16.93 -21.83 -17.33
N VAL A 114 16.30 -22.21 -18.46
CA VAL A 114 17.02 -22.67 -19.66
C VAL A 114 17.96 -21.59 -20.19
N ALA A 115 17.51 -20.33 -20.28
CA ALA A 115 18.36 -19.23 -20.72
C ALA A 115 19.60 -19.08 -19.82
N ALA A 116 19.42 -19.05 -18.50
CA ALA A 116 20.53 -18.98 -17.55
C ALA A 116 21.48 -20.19 -17.63
N ASN A 117 20.94 -21.38 -17.89
CA ASN A 117 21.67 -22.63 -18.06
C ASN A 117 22.54 -22.58 -19.34
N VAL A 118 21.99 -22.14 -20.46
CA VAL A 118 22.71 -21.96 -21.73
C VAL A 118 23.84 -20.93 -21.57
N THR A 119 23.58 -19.80 -20.89
CA THR A 119 24.63 -18.83 -20.58
C THR A 119 25.74 -19.42 -19.71
N ALA A 120 25.40 -20.29 -18.74
CA ALA A 120 26.37 -21.00 -17.92
C ALA A 120 27.21 -22.04 -18.69
N ILE A 121 26.70 -22.56 -19.81
CA ILE A 121 27.46 -23.43 -20.73
C ILE A 121 28.42 -22.59 -21.56
N ALA A 122 27.94 -21.47 -22.10
CA ALA A 122 28.71 -20.61 -22.98
C ALA A 122 29.84 -19.86 -22.27
N ALA A 123 29.65 -19.50 -20.99
CA ALA A 123 30.69 -18.84 -20.19
C ALA A 123 31.69 -19.89 -19.64
N PRO A 124 33.00 -19.82 -19.99
CA PRO A 124 34.00 -20.74 -19.46
C PRO A 124 34.07 -20.64 -17.93
N GLY A 125 34.21 -21.78 -17.27
CA GLY A 125 34.28 -21.86 -15.80
C GLY A 125 35.29 -22.90 -15.35
N GLY A 126 36.57 -22.54 -15.37
CA GLY A 126 37.65 -23.29 -14.75
C GLY A 126 37.90 -22.90 -13.28
N ARG A 127 38.97 -23.45 -12.71
CA ARG A 127 39.51 -23.07 -11.39
C ARG A 127 40.67 -22.09 -11.60
N GLY A 128 40.40 -20.77 -11.59
CA GLY A 128 41.44 -19.74 -11.68
C GLY A 128 40.94 -18.29 -11.48
N LYS A 129 41.87 -17.34 -11.28
CA LYS A 129 41.55 -15.90 -11.18
C LYS A 129 40.98 -15.34 -12.49
N ARG A 130 41.47 -15.80 -13.65
CA ARG A 130 40.94 -15.44 -14.98
C ARG A 130 39.47 -15.85 -15.14
N ASP A 131 39.08 -17.02 -14.64
CA ASP A 131 37.68 -17.50 -14.70
C ASP A 131 36.72 -16.66 -13.84
N THR A 132 37.20 -16.16 -12.69
CA THR A 132 36.40 -15.27 -11.84
C THR A 132 36.11 -13.95 -12.55
N GLY A 133 37.11 -13.39 -13.26
CA GLY A 133 36.93 -12.19 -14.08
C GLY A 133 35.90 -12.38 -15.19
N ILE A 134 35.90 -13.52 -15.89
CA ILE A 134 34.94 -13.82 -16.95
C ILE A 134 33.52 -13.93 -16.40
N VAL A 135 33.32 -14.63 -15.29
CA VAL A 135 32.00 -14.79 -14.65
C VAL A 135 31.45 -13.44 -14.19
N LEU A 136 32.27 -12.62 -13.53
CA LEU A 136 31.85 -11.29 -13.08
C LEU A 136 31.58 -10.35 -14.26
N GLY A 137 32.44 -10.35 -15.29
CA GLY A 137 32.25 -9.56 -16.51
C GLY A 137 30.99 -9.94 -17.28
N THR A 138 30.73 -11.24 -17.43
CA THR A 138 29.49 -11.76 -18.05
C THR A 138 28.26 -11.34 -17.25
N SER A 139 28.33 -11.42 -15.92
CA SER A 139 27.24 -10.99 -15.04
C SER A 139 26.96 -9.49 -15.20
N ALA A 140 28.00 -8.65 -15.21
CA ALA A 140 27.86 -7.21 -15.43
C ALA A 140 27.23 -6.90 -16.80
N ALA A 141 27.69 -7.57 -17.87
CA ALA A 141 27.14 -7.40 -19.21
C ALA A 141 25.66 -7.80 -19.28
N LEU A 142 25.27 -8.92 -18.65
CA LEU A 142 23.87 -9.35 -18.57
C LEU A 142 23.00 -8.36 -17.82
N ALA A 143 23.48 -7.79 -16.70
CA ALA A 143 22.76 -6.80 -15.94
C ALA A 143 22.51 -5.52 -16.76
N VAL A 144 23.54 -5.02 -17.46
CA VAL A 144 23.44 -3.85 -18.33
C VAL A 144 22.51 -4.10 -19.52
N ALA A 145 22.65 -5.25 -20.20
CA ALA A 145 21.80 -5.61 -21.33
C ALA A 145 20.33 -5.78 -20.90
N SER A 146 20.11 -6.41 -19.74
CA SER A 146 18.78 -6.57 -19.16
C SER A 146 18.15 -5.22 -18.82
N TRP A 147 18.89 -4.32 -18.17
CA TRP A 147 18.46 -2.95 -17.91
C TRP A 147 18.13 -2.19 -19.19
N ALA A 148 19.02 -2.20 -20.20
CA ALA A 148 18.77 -1.55 -21.48
C ALA A 148 17.52 -2.11 -22.19
N SER A 149 17.24 -3.41 -22.05
CA SER A 149 16.04 -4.04 -22.61
C SER A 149 14.72 -3.56 -21.98
N THR A 150 14.77 -2.92 -20.81
CA THR A 150 13.58 -2.27 -20.22
C THR A 150 13.22 -0.95 -20.90
N GLN A 151 14.09 -0.46 -21.79
CA GLN A 151 13.96 0.84 -22.46
C GLN A 151 13.71 1.98 -21.45
N PRO A 152 14.65 2.21 -20.51
CA PRO A 152 14.45 3.18 -19.42
C PRO A 152 14.15 4.61 -19.91
N TRP A 153 14.58 4.96 -21.13
CA TRP A 153 14.28 6.23 -21.78
C TRP A 153 12.83 6.36 -22.30
N LYS A 154 12.06 5.28 -22.35
CA LYS A 154 10.61 5.26 -22.67
C LYS A 154 9.74 4.79 -21.52
N ALA A 155 10.36 4.31 -20.44
CA ALA A 155 9.67 3.80 -19.28
C ALA A 155 9.27 4.96 -18.37
N ALA A 156 8.13 4.84 -17.70
CA ALA A 156 7.62 5.87 -16.80
C ALA A 156 6.93 5.22 -15.58
N PRO A 157 7.07 5.82 -14.39
CA PRO A 157 6.25 5.43 -13.25
C PRO A 157 4.78 5.75 -13.50
N GLY A 158 3.89 5.10 -12.74
CA GLY A 158 2.45 5.34 -12.85
C GLY A 158 2.07 6.78 -12.50
N SER A 159 2.75 7.36 -11.52
CA SER A 159 2.56 8.73 -11.04
C SER A 159 2.97 9.83 -12.01
N LEU A 160 3.76 9.53 -13.06
CA LEU A 160 4.19 10.53 -14.03
C LEU A 160 3.02 10.93 -14.94
N LEU A 161 2.81 12.23 -15.07
CA LEU A 161 1.78 12.81 -15.92
C LEU A 161 2.35 13.25 -17.26
N THR A 162 1.54 13.05 -18.30
CA THR A 162 1.82 13.55 -19.65
C THR A 162 1.38 15.00 -19.83
N GLU A 163 0.43 15.47 -19.02
CA GLU A 163 -0.15 16.81 -19.04
C GLU A 163 -0.34 17.31 -17.60
N ASP A 164 -0.24 18.62 -17.39
CA ASP A 164 -0.53 19.24 -16.09
C ASP A 164 -2.00 19.05 -15.74
N MET A 165 -2.27 18.41 -14.61
CA MET A 165 -3.62 18.17 -14.09
C MET A 165 -3.79 18.79 -12.70
N PRO A 166 -5.03 19.12 -12.28
CA PRO A 166 -5.31 19.50 -10.89
C PRO A 166 -4.75 18.45 -9.92
N GLY A 167 -4.23 18.90 -8.78
CA GLY A 167 -3.60 18.03 -7.78
C GLY A 167 -2.19 17.55 -8.11
N ALA A 168 -1.62 17.92 -9.27
CA ALA A 168 -0.26 17.55 -9.65
C ALA A 168 0.81 18.44 -8.99
N THR A 169 1.93 17.83 -8.64
CA THR A 169 3.16 18.53 -8.24
C THR A 169 4.15 18.58 -9.40
N LYS A 170 4.94 19.66 -9.47
CA LYS A 170 5.96 19.84 -10.51
C LYS A 170 7.35 19.55 -9.98
N ARG A 171 8.15 18.87 -10.81
CA ARG A 171 9.59 18.71 -10.61
C ARG A 171 10.34 18.93 -11.92
N GLY A 172 11.00 20.08 -12.01
CA GLY A 172 11.58 20.54 -13.27
C GLY A 172 10.49 20.77 -14.32
N ALA A 173 10.60 20.12 -15.47
CA ALA A 173 9.61 20.20 -16.56
C ALA A 173 8.55 19.08 -16.53
N GLN A 174 8.59 18.20 -15.53
CA GLN A 174 7.69 17.06 -15.40
C GLN A 174 6.70 17.24 -14.26
N SER A 175 5.54 16.63 -14.40
CA SER A 175 4.45 16.70 -13.44
C SER A 175 4.10 15.31 -12.93
N PHE A 176 3.85 15.22 -11.64
CA PHE A 176 3.58 13.97 -10.94
C PHE A 176 2.33 14.11 -10.09
N PHE A 177 1.60 13.02 -9.90
CA PHE A 177 0.59 12.98 -8.85
C PHE A 177 1.20 12.90 -7.44
N GLU A 178 2.41 12.34 -7.30
CA GLU A 178 3.12 12.24 -6.01
C GLU A 178 3.46 13.62 -5.42
N ASP A 179 3.36 13.77 -4.11
CA ASP A 179 3.85 14.95 -3.38
C ASP A 179 5.39 15.01 -3.30
N SER A 180 6.02 13.84 -3.27
CA SER A 180 7.47 13.67 -3.15
C SER A 180 8.02 12.75 -4.24
N VAL A 181 8.76 13.34 -5.18
CA VAL A 181 9.40 12.59 -6.27
C VAL A 181 10.79 12.11 -5.82
N ARG A 182 11.03 10.81 -5.92
CA ARG A 182 12.24 10.13 -5.43
C ARG A 182 13.03 9.52 -6.58
N ASP A 183 14.30 9.88 -6.71
CA ASP A 183 15.17 9.33 -7.77
C ASP A 183 16.44 8.70 -7.25
N VAL A 184 16.95 7.73 -8.00
CA VAL A 184 18.26 7.13 -7.79
C VAL A 184 19.20 7.62 -8.88
N SER A 185 20.24 8.36 -8.50
CA SER A 185 21.22 8.85 -9.47
C SER A 185 21.93 7.67 -10.18
N PRO A 186 22.40 7.84 -11.42
CA PRO A 186 23.11 6.79 -12.15
C PRO A 186 24.29 6.21 -11.36
N ALA A 187 25.05 7.05 -10.66
CA ALA A 187 26.16 6.61 -9.82
C ALA A 187 25.70 5.73 -8.65
N LYS A 188 24.61 6.11 -7.95
CA LYS A 188 24.03 5.27 -6.89
C LYS A 188 23.49 3.96 -7.44
N SER A 189 22.86 3.98 -8.62
CA SER A 189 22.38 2.77 -9.30
C SER A 189 23.51 1.79 -9.59
N VAL A 190 24.63 2.28 -10.16
CA VAL A 190 25.83 1.45 -10.41
C VAL A 190 26.39 0.90 -9.09
N ALA A 191 26.48 1.72 -8.05
CA ALA A 191 26.99 1.29 -6.73
C ALA A 191 26.10 0.19 -6.11
N ILE A 192 24.78 0.35 -6.13
CA ILE A 192 23.82 -0.65 -5.64
C ILE A 192 23.98 -1.95 -6.41
N GLY A 193 24.01 -1.90 -7.74
CA GLY A 193 24.20 -3.07 -8.59
C GLY A 193 25.51 -3.80 -8.30
N ALA A 194 26.61 -3.07 -8.10
CA ALA A 194 27.91 -3.64 -7.75
C ALA A 194 27.90 -4.32 -6.37
N VAL A 195 27.36 -3.66 -5.34
CA VAL A 195 27.26 -4.22 -3.98
C VAL A 195 26.40 -5.48 -3.97
N VAL A 196 25.22 -5.45 -4.60
CA VAL A 196 24.34 -6.62 -4.71
C VAL A 196 24.99 -7.73 -5.52
N GLY A 197 25.72 -7.40 -6.59
CA GLY A 197 26.48 -8.37 -7.38
C GLY A 197 27.56 -9.09 -6.56
N VAL A 198 28.34 -8.35 -5.77
CA VAL A 198 29.35 -8.92 -4.86
C VAL A 198 28.70 -9.78 -3.79
N ALA A 199 27.61 -9.31 -3.17
CA ALA A 199 26.87 -10.05 -2.16
C ALA A 199 26.30 -11.37 -2.73
N THR A 200 25.71 -11.33 -3.93
CA THR A 200 25.15 -12.50 -4.61
C THR A 200 26.25 -13.49 -5.01
N TYR A 201 27.40 -13.00 -5.46
CA TYR A 201 28.56 -13.85 -5.74
C TYR A 201 29.10 -14.54 -4.47
N GLY A 202 29.16 -13.81 -3.35
CA GLY A 202 29.49 -14.35 -2.03
C GLY A 202 28.50 -15.42 -1.58
N LEU A 203 27.20 -15.14 -1.69
CA LEU A 203 26.12 -16.10 -1.42
C LEU A 203 26.27 -17.36 -2.30
N ALA A 204 26.58 -17.20 -3.58
CA ALA A 204 26.74 -18.33 -4.49
C ALA A 204 27.91 -19.24 -4.10
N LYS A 205 29.00 -18.67 -3.56
CA LYS A 205 30.11 -19.44 -2.99
C LYS A 205 29.71 -20.15 -1.70
N ALA A 206 29.03 -19.46 -0.80
CA ALA A 206 28.57 -20.02 0.47
C ALA A 206 27.57 -21.16 0.24
N GLU A 207 26.59 -20.98 -0.66
CA GLU A 207 25.60 -22.00 -1.02
C GLU A 207 26.26 -23.21 -1.70
N SER A 208 27.25 -22.99 -2.59
CA SER A 208 28.04 -24.09 -3.16
C SER A 208 28.75 -24.91 -2.08
N ALA A 209 29.29 -24.26 -1.05
CA ALA A 209 29.95 -24.92 0.07
C ALA A 209 28.94 -25.67 0.96
N LEU A 210 27.81 -25.03 1.29
CA LEU A 210 26.73 -25.62 2.08
C LEU A 210 26.12 -26.83 1.38
N THR A 211 25.82 -26.71 0.08
CA THR A 211 25.36 -27.82 -0.77
C THR A 211 26.35 -28.98 -0.72
N SER A 212 27.65 -28.70 -0.83
CA SER A 212 28.67 -29.74 -0.77
C SER A 212 28.71 -30.42 0.61
N ALA A 213 28.50 -29.67 1.69
CA ALA A 213 28.41 -30.20 3.04
C ALA A 213 27.14 -31.05 3.25
N THR A 214 25.95 -30.54 2.87
CA THR A 214 24.67 -31.24 3.03
C THR A 214 24.59 -32.50 2.16
N SER A 215 25.16 -32.47 0.95
CA SER A 215 25.19 -33.66 0.09
C SER A 215 26.10 -34.76 0.66
N ARG A 216 27.22 -34.38 1.31
CA ARG A 216 28.07 -35.33 2.06
C ARG A 216 27.37 -35.86 3.30
N ALA A 217 26.64 -35.02 4.04
CA ALA A 217 25.85 -35.47 5.18
C ALA A 217 24.74 -36.43 4.76
N ALA A 218 24.02 -36.14 3.67
CA ALA A 218 23.02 -37.04 3.09
C ALA A 218 23.64 -38.39 2.72
N THR A 219 24.84 -38.40 2.15
CA THR A 219 25.58 -39.66 1.86
C THR A 219 25.77 -40.53 3.10
N VAL A 220 26.08 -39.92 4.26
CA VAL A 220 26.25 -40.64 5.53
C VAL A 220 24.93 -41.24 6.04
N VAL A 221 23.79 -40.60 5.76
CA VAL A 221 22.48 -40.98 6.30
C VAL A 221 21.73 -41.98 5.40
N ILE A 222 21.77 -41.78 4.08
CA ILE A 222 20.97 -42.52 3.10
C ILE A 222 21.81 -43.35 2.11
N GLY A 223 23.14 -43.38 2.27
CA GLY A 223 24.06 -44.13 1.40
C GLY A 223 24.20 -43.52 0.00
N GLY A 224 25.02 -44.10 -0.87
CA GLY A 224 25.31 -43.56 -2.23
C GLY A 224 26.51 -42.60 -2.25
N GLU A 225 26.62 -41.76 -3.28
CA GLU A 225 27.76 -40.83 -3.42
C GLU A 225 27.30 -39.37 -3.27
N PRO A 226 28.13 -38.42 -2.79
CA PRO A 226 27.70 -37.03 -2.55
C PRO A 226 27.16 -36.30 -3.79
N GLN A 227 27.40 -36.84 -4.97
CA GLN A 227 26.88 -36.35 -6.25
C GLN A 227 25.42 -36.73 -6.51
N ASP A 228 24.96 -37.88 -6.02
CA ASP A 228 23.57 -38.33 -6.11
C ASP A 228 22.64 -37.46 -5.26
N HIS A 229 23.18 -36.92 -4.17
CA HIS A 229 22.44 -36.11 -3.21
C HIS A 229 22.53 -34.61 -3.46
N ARG A 230 23.21 -34.14 -4.51
CA ARG A 230 23.34 -32.69 -4.80
C ARG A 230 22.01 -32.00 -5.03
N MET A 231 21.04 -32.70 -5.62
CA MET A 231 19.69 -32.17 -5.77
C MET A 231 19.05 -31.94 -4.39
N ILE A 232 19.12 -32.93 -3.51
CA ILE A 232 18.60 -32.84 -2.14
C ILE A 232 19.34 -31.74 -1.38
N GLY A 233 20.68 -31.73 -1.41
CA GLY A 233 21.49 -30.73 -0.74
C GLY A 233 21.18 -29.30 -1.17
N ARG A 234 20.84 -29.07 -2.44
CA ARG A 234 20.40 -27.76 -2.96
C ARG A 234 18.97 -27.41 -2.60
N ILE A 235 18.03 -28.36 -2.67
CA ILE A 235 16.66 -28.13 -2.22
C ILE A 235 16.67 -27.77 -0.73
N THR A 236 17.44 -28.50 0.08
CA THR A 236 17.64 -28.21 1.50
C THR A 236 18.31 -26.86 1.72
N SER A 237 19.38 -26.52 0.97
CA SER A 237 20.06 -25.22 1.08
C SER A 237 19.15 -24.04 0.71
N ALA A 238 18.36 -24.18 -0.37
CA ALA A 238 17.37 -23.20 -0.78
C ALA A 238 16.26 -23.07 0.27
N ALA A 239 15.76 -24.18 0.82
CA ALA A 239 14.77 -24.18 1.90
C ALA A 239 15.30 -23.50 3.18
N ILE A 240 16.55 -23.74 3.57
CA ILE A 240 17.20 -23.08 4.71
C ILE A 240 17.30 -21.57 4.46
N THR A 241 17.71 -21.16 3.27
CA THR A 241 17.85 -19.74 2.91
C THR A 241 16.51 -19.03 2.91
N LEU A 242 15.46 -19.67 2.36
CA LEU A 242 14.09 -19.16 2.43
C LEU A 242 13.57 -19.10 3.87
N GLY A 243 13.87 -20.11 4.70
CA GLY A 243 13.50 -20.16 6.11
C GLY A 243 14.16 -19.05 6.96
N VAL A 244 15.45 -18.80 6.76
CA VAL A 244 16.18 -17.69 7.41
C VAL A 244 15.62 -16.34 6.97
N GLY A 245 15.34 -16.17 5.66
CA GLY A 245 14.70 -14.95 5.14
C GLY A 245 13.31 -14.72 5.75
N TRP A 246 12.49 -15.77 5.85
CA TRP A 246 11.16 -15.69 6.49
C TRP A 246 11.25 -15.36 7.99
N PHE A 247 12.19 -15.98 8.71
CA PHE A 247 12.40 -15.68 10.13
C PHE A 247 12.78 -14.22 10.37
N ALA A 248 13.66 -13.65 9.53
CA ALA A 248 14.02 -12.24 9.61
C ALA A 248 12.79 -11.33 9.37
N VAL A 249 11.98 -11.63 8.35
CA VAL A 249 10.72 -10.89 8.07
C VAL A 249 9.74 -11.00 9.25
N ALA A 250 9.55 -12.19 9.81
CA ALA A 250 8.68 -12.41 10.95
C ALA A 250 9.14 -11.64 12.19
N LYS A 251 10.46 -11.58 12.45
CA LYS A 251 11.03 -10.80 13.56
C LYS A 251 10.86 -9.30 13.38
N VAL A 252 11.10 -8.78 12.18
CA VAL A 252 10.87 -7.36 11.84
C VAL A 252 9.38 -7.02 12.00
N SER A 253 8.48 -7.87 11.50
CA SER A 253 7.03 -7.68 11.66
C SER A 253 6.61 -7.65 13.14
N THR A 254 7.21 -8.49 13.97
CA THR A 254 6.93 -8.52 15.42
C THR A 254 7.43 -7.24 16.11
N LEU A 255 8.58 -6.71 15.70
CA LEU A 255 9.12 -5.44 16.24
C LEU A 255 8.26 -4.25 15.84
N LEU A 256 7.77 -4.22 14.60
CA LEU A 256 6.91 -3.15 14.08
C LEU A 256 5.48 -3.17 14.69
N SER A 257 5.07 -4.27 15.30
CA SER A 257 3.75 -4.40 15.94
C SER A 257 3.68 -3.78 17.35
N LYS A 258 4.80 -3.32 17.92
CA LYS A 258 4.89 -2.88 19.32
C LYS A 258 4.53 -1.40 19.61
N GLY A 259 3.98 -0.62 18.67
CA GLY A 259 3.99 0.85 18.79
C GLY A 259 2.72 1.63 18.43
N GLY A 260 1.51 1.07 18.59
CA GLY A 260 0.26 1.74 18.19
C GLY A 260 -0.71 2.14 19.32
N GLY A 261 -0.51 1.67 20.55
CA GLY A 261 -1.52 1.81 21.62
C GLY A 261 -1.40 3.08 22.47
N SER A 262 -0.18 3.48 22.83
CA SER A 262 0.06 4.57 23.77
C SER A 262 -0.26 5.94 23.18
N LEU A 263 -0.88 6.80 23.98
CA LEU A 263 -1.09 8.21 23.65
C LEU A 263 0.23 8.94 23.44
N ASP A 264 0.24 9.84 22.47
CA ASP A 264 1.29 10.85 22.35
C ASP A 264 1.19 11.84 23.52
N ALA A 265 2.30 12.45 23.93
CA ALA A 265 2.36 13.46 24.98
C ALA A 265 1.37 14.62 24.73
N ALA A 266 1.20 14.99 23.46
CA ALA A 266 0.22 15.98 22.99
C ALA A 266 -1.25 15.62 23.27
N LEU A 267 -1.54 14.34 23.53
CA LEU A 267 -2.90 13.78 23.58
C LEU A 267 -3.28 13.25 24.96
N ILE A 268 -2.46 13.47 25.99
CA ILE A 268 -2.75 12.99 27.36
C ILE A 268 -3.92 13.77 27.99
N THR A 269 -4.11 15.04 27.59
CA THR A 269 -5.18 15.90 28.10
C THR A 269 -6.50 15.62 27.36
N PRO A 270 -7.59 15.28 28.07
CA PRO A 270 -8.89 15.04 27.44
C PRO A 270 -9.51 16.32 26.87
N PRO A 271 -10.34 16.21 25.81
CA PRO A 271 -11.20 17.28 25.35
C PRO A 271 -12.18 17.72 26.45
N THR A 272 -12.49 19.02 26.53
CA THR A 272 -13.49 19.55 27.48
C THR A 272 -14.89 19.65 26.88
N THR A 273 -15.01 19.56 25.55
CA THR A 273 -16.26 19.67 24.79
C THR A 273 -17.21 18.51 25.08
N PRO A 274 -18.43 18.75 25.63
CA PRO A 274 -19.38 17.69 25.98
C PRO A 274 -19.80 16.78 24.82
N GLU A 275 -19.80 17.30 23.59
CA GLU A 275 -20.12 16.61 22.34
C GLU A 275 -19.05 15.61 21.88
N VAL A 276 -17.89 15.58 22.54
CA VAL A 276 -16.76 14.71 22.19
C VAL A 276 -16.61 13.60 23.24
N THR A 277 -16.45 12.36 22.77
CA THR A 277 -16.17 11.20 23.64
C THR A 277 -14.90 11.42 24.46
N GLY A 278 -14.95 11.02 25.74
CA GLY A 278 -13.82 11.16 26.66
C GLY A 278 -13.72 12.53 27.35
N SER A 279 -14.64 13.46 27.04
CA SER A 279 -14.86 14.64 27.87
C SER A 279 -15.40 14.28 29.25
N PRO A 280 -15.32 15.18 30.25
CA PRO A 280 -15.91 14.94 31.57
C PRO A 280 -17.39 14.54 31.53
N ALA A 281 -18.16 15.01 30.53
CA ALA A 281 -19.56 14.67 30.34
C ALA A 281 -19.80 13.25 29.79
N SER A 282 -18.79 12.64 29.14
CA SER A 282 -18.85 11.27 28.63
C SER A 282 -18.70 10.23 29.74
N GLY A 283 -17.92 10.53 30.78
CA GLY A 283 -17.63 9.61 31.89
C GLY A 283 -16.74 8.42 31.49
N LEU A 284 -16.30 8.34 30.23
CA LEU A 284 -15.33 7.35 29.76
C LEU A 284 -13.91 7.79 30.10
N ASP A 285 -13.11 6.85 30.59
CA ASP A 285 -11.70 7.09 30.92
C ASP A 285 -10.88 7.42 29.67
N TRP A 286 -10.38 8.65 29.60
CA TRP A 286 -9.59 9.15 28.47
C TRP A 286 -8.32 8.34 28.24
N LEU A 287 -7.69 7.80 29.29
CA LEU A 287 -6.46 7.03 29.15
C LEU A 287 -6.67 5.66 28.51
N LYS A 288 -7.93 5.24 28.31
CA LYS A 288 -8.30 4.05 27.51
C LYS A 288 -8.49 4.36 26.03
N GLN A 289 -8.30 5.61 25.61
CA GLN A 289 -8.18 5.93 24.19
C GLN A 289 -6.84 5.42 23.67
N THR A 290 -6.83 4.98 22.42
CA THR A 290 -5.59 4.71 21.70
C THR A 290 -5.14 5.94 20.93
N ARG A 291 -3.85 6.01 20.55
CA ARG A 291 -3.24 7.18 19.89
C ARG A 291 -4.11 7.80 18.80
N GLU A 292 -4.54 7.00 17.82
CA GLU A 292 -5.27 7.52 16.66
C GLU A 292 -6.70 7.94 16.99
N GLY A 293 -7.36 7.24 17.92
CA GLY A 293 -8.68 7.62 18.41
C GLY A 293 -8.65 8.94 19.19
N ALA A 294 -7.68 9.08 20.10
CA ALA A 294 -7.45 10.32 20.85
C ALA A 294 -7.11 11.49 19.91
N ARG A 295 -6.24 11.25 18.91
CA ARG A 295 -5.92 12.24 17.88
C ARG A 295 -7.18 12.74 17.19
N TRP A 296 -8.01 11.83 16.68
CA TRP A 296 -9.24 12.20 15.98
C TRP A 296 -10.24 12.94 16.86
N LEU A 297 -10.40 12.54 18.13
CA LEU A 297 -11.29 13.22 19.07
C LEU A 297 -10.81 14.64 19.41
N SER A 298 -9.50 14.81 19.64
CA SER A 298 -8.91 16.12 19.97
C SER A 298 -8.95 17.13 18.81
N MET A 299 -9.09 16.65 17.57
CA MET A 299 -9.16 17.48 16.36
C MET A 299 -10.57 18.04 16.06
N ALA A 300 -11.54 17.92 16.97
CA ALA A 300 -12.90 18.45 16.76
C ALA A 300 -12.87 19.96 16.46
N LEU A 301 -13.58 20.40 15.40
CA LEU A 301 -13.60 21.81 15.02
C LEU A 301 -14.43 22.66 16.01
N PRO A 302 -13.89 23.80 16.46
CA PRO A 302 -14.69 24.78 17.19
C PRO A 302 -15.71 25.48 16.27
N PRO A 303 -16.92 25.81 16.76
CA PRO A 303 -17.95 26.49 15.98
C PRO A 303 -17.48 27.82 15.38
N GLU A 304 -16.69 28.59 16.11
CA GLU A 304 -16.13 29.86 15.66
C GLU A 304 -15.19 29.71 14.47
N SER A 305 -14.39 28.64 14.43
CA SER A 305 -13.52 28.34 13.29
C SER A 305 -14.34 27.88 12.08
N ILE A 306 -15.40 27.10 12.28
CA ILE A 306 -16.32 26.72 11.20
C ILE A 306 -17.00 27.97 10.63
N ALA A 307 -17.56 28.82 11.48
CA ALA A 307 -18.25 30.04 11.08
C ALA A 307 -17.33 30.98 10.29
N ALA A 308 -16.10 31.15 10.78
CA ALA A 308 -15.06 31.95 10.13
C ALA A 308 -14.68 31.41 8.75
N VAL A 309 -14.32 30.13 8.63
CA VAL A 309 -13.94 29.51 7.35
C VAL A 309 -15.11 29.50 6.37
N MET A 310 -16.33 29.26 6.85
CA MET A 310 -17.50 29.20 5.99
C MET A 310 -18.07 30.58 5.64
N GLY A 311 -17.65 31.65 6.33
CA GLY A 311 -18.14 33.01 6.13
C GLY A 311 -19.61 33.17 6.54
N VAL A 312 -20.01 32.52 7.64
CA VAL A 312 -21.38 32.54 8.17
C VAL A 312 -21.40 33.11 9.59
N GLU A 313 -22.56 33.58 10.05
CA GLU A 313 -22.71 34.21 11.37
C GLU A 313 -22.48 33.23 12.53
N SER A 314 -22.94 31.99 12.38
CA SER A 314 -22.81 30.97 13.41
C SER A 314 -22.74 29.56 12.82
N ALA A 315 -22.10 28.67 13.57
CA ALA A 315 -22.04 27.24 13.33
C ALA A 315 -22.37 26.49 14.62
N LYS A 316 -22.60 25.18 14.54
CA LYS A 316 -22.82 24.32 15.72
C LYS A 316 -21.55 23.56 16.08
N GLN A 317 -21.44 23.12 17.33
CA GLN A 317 -20.38 22.21 17.76
C GLN A 317 -20.62 20.82 17.13
N PRO A 318 -19.70 20.33 16.28
CA PRO A 318 -19.79 18.97 15.78
C PRO A 318 -19.67 17.93 16.90
N ILE A 319 -20.34 16.80 16.73
CA ILE A 319 -20.25 15.65 17.63
C ILE A 319 -19.24 14.64 17.06
N ARG A 320 -18.30 14.18 17.90
CA ARG A 320 -17.40 13.05 17.57
C ARG A 320 -17.47 12.00 18.65
N VAL A 321 -17.94 10.80 18.30
CA VAL A 321 -18.07 9.68 19.24
C VAL A 321 -17.26 8.47 18.78
N TYR A 322 -16.52 7.86 19.71
CA TYR A 322 -15.52 6.85 19.36
C TYR A 322 -15.52 5.65 20.32
N GLY A 323 -15.66 4.45 19.77
CA GLY A 323 -15.50 3.20 20.51
C GLY A 323 -14.06 2.71 20.47
N SER A 324 -13.22 3.19 21.39
CA SER A 324 -11.80 2.76 21.50
C SER A 324 -11.66 1.28 21.84
N LEU A 325 -10.55 0.68 21.43
CA LEU A 325 -10.29 -0.74 21.63
C LEU A 325 -10.31 -1.14 23.12
N GLU A 326 -9.70 -0.33 24.00
CA GLU A 326 -9.51 -0.65 25.42
C GLU A 326 -10.70 -0.27 26.32
N ILE A 327 -11.74 0.38 25.77
CA ILE A 327 -12.88 0.83 26.57
C ILE A 327 -13.77 -0.33 27.05
N ALA A 328 -13.68 -1.49 26.41
CA ALA A 328 -14.52 -2.65 26.62
C ALA A 328 -13.73 -3.95 26.39
N LYS A 329 -14.17 -5.05 27.00
CA LYS A 329 -13.45 -6.34 26.93
C LYS A 329 -13.77 -7.14 25.67
N ASN A 330 -14.92 -6.88 25.04
CA ASN A 330 -15.38 -7.57 23.85
C ASN A 330 -16.07 -6.62 22.86
N ASP A 331 -16.35 -7.14 21.68
CA ASP A 331 -16.79 -6.39 20.51
C ASP A 331 -18.23 -5.86 20.70
N GLU A 332 -19.12 -6.65 21.28
CA GLU A 332 -20.51 -6.30 21.57
C GLU A 332 -20.61 -5.19 22.62
N GLU A 333 -19.80 -5.28 23.68
CA GLU A 333 -19.71 -4.25 24.71
C GLU A 333 -19.18 -2.94 24.16
N ARG A 334 -18.16 -3.00 23.29
CA ARG A 334 -17.62 -1.82 22.61
C ARG A 334 -18.66 -1.16 21.70
N ALA A 335 -19.40 -1.96 20.92
CA ALA A 335 -20.51 -1.44 20.11
C ALA A 335 -21.60 -0.79 20.97
N ARG A 336 -21.93 -1.38 22.12
CA ARG A 336 -22.91 -0.81 23.07
C ARG A 336 -22.43 0.51 23.67
N VAL A 337 -21.15 0.62 24.03
CA VAL A 337 -20.55 1.88 24.52
C VAL A 337 -20.64 2.96 23.47
N LEU A 338 -20.29 2.66 22.21
CA LEU A 338 -20.41 3.63 21.12
C LEU A 338 -21.87 4.07 20.90
N LEU A 339 -22.81 3.12 20.86
CA LEU A 339 -24.23 3.43 20.71
C LEU A 339 -24.78 4.25 21.89
N ALA A 340 -24.28 4.03 23.11
CA ALA A 340 -24.62 4.85 24.27
C ALA A 340 -24.06 6.28 24.16
N GLU A 341 -22.84 6.47 23.64
CA GLU A 341 -22.30 7.79 23.35
C GLU A 341 -23.09 8.53 22.25
N ILE A 342 -23.53 7.80 21.20
CA ILE A 342 -24.44 8.32 20.16
C ILE A 342 -25.74 8.84 20.80
N ASP A 343 -26.32 8.09 21.73
CA ASP A 343 -27.56 8.48 22.42
C ASP A 343 -27.32 9.66 23.37
N ARG A 344 -26.23 9.61 24.17
CA ARG A 344 -25.87 10.66 25.15
C ARG A 344 -25.71 12.03 24.47
N THR A 345 -25.02 12.05 23.33
CA THR A 345 -24.74 13.27 22.57
C THR A 345 -25.89 13.69 21.68
N LYS A 346 -26.97 12.90 21.60
CA LYS A 346 -28.08 13.09 20.66
C LYS A 346 -27.58 13.20 19.22
N ALA A 347 -26.58 12.40 18.86
CA ALA A 347 -25.92 12.43 17.56
C ALA A 347 -26.91 12.29 16.39
N LEU A 348 -27.94 11.45 16.55
CA LEU A 348 -28.96 11.24 15.52
C LEU A 348 -30.00 12.38 15.42
N GLU A 349 -30.00 13.36 16.32
CA GLU A 349 -30.87 14.56 16.21
C GLU A 349 -30.25 15.65 15.32
N ARG A 350 -28.99 15.48 14.89
CA ARG A 350 -28.32 16.37 13.92
C ARG A 350 -28.94 16.27 12.53
N LYS A 351 -28.63 17.21 11.64
CA LYS A 351 -29.07 17.13 10.23
C LYS A 351 -28.37 16.03 9.45
N ALA A 352 -27.10 15.76 9.79
CA ALA A 352 -26.27 14.77 9.13
C ALA A 352 -25.53 13.90 10.14
N PHE A 353 -25.46 12.60 9.87
CA PHE A 353 -24.72 11.63 10.68
C PHE A 353 -23.84 10.79 9.76
N ALA A 354 -22.56 10.62 10.10
CA ALA A 354 -21.63 9.81 9.33
C ALA A 354 -20.97 8.74 10.21
N LEU A 355 -21.00 7.49 9.75
CA LEU A 355 -20.18 6.42 10.31
C LEU A 355 -18.86 6.37 9.55
N PHE A 356 -17.77 6.68 10.23
CA PHE A 356 -16.42 6.54 9.72
C PHE A 356 -15.86 5.18 10.13
N SER A 357 -15.41 4.40 9.16
CA SER A 357 -14.78 3.11 9.42
C SER A 357 -13.27 3.29 9.56
N PRO A 358 -12.71 3.11 10.76
CA PRO A 358 -11.28 3.34 10.98
C PRO A 358 -10.42 2.27 10.29
N THR A 359 -9.16 2.61 10.04
CA THR A 359 -8.16 1.64 9.56
C THR A 359 -7.65 0.76 10.71
N GLY A 360 -6.70 -0.13 10.41
CA GLY A 360 -6.21 -1.12 11.38
C GLY A 360 -5.58 -0.52 12.66
N SER A 361 -5.09 0.72 12.61
CA SER A 361 -4.54 1.40 13.78
C SER A 361 -5.60 2.09 14.65
N GLY A 362 -6.85 2.17 14.19
CA GLY A 362 -7.86 3.07 14.75
C GLY A 362 -7.91 4.44 14.08
N TYR A 363 -7.06 4.68 13.07
CA TYR A 363 -7.06 5.96 12.34
C TYR A 363 -8.37 6.20 11.61
N VAL A 364 -8.94 7.39 11.84
CA VAL A 364 -10.06 7.97 11.11
C VAL A 364 -9.55 9.17 10.32
N ASN A 365 -9.92 9.26 9.05
CA ASN A 365 -9.48 10.36 8.19
C ASN A 365 -10.03 11.71 8.68
N TYR A 366 -9.14 12.50 9.27
CA TYR A 366 -9.48 13.82 9.81
C TYR A 366 -9.82 14.83 8.71
N VAL A 367 -9.22 14.74 7.52
CA VAL A 367 -9.54 15.64 6.40
C VAL A 367 -10.99 15.42 5.94
N ALA A 368 -11.41 14.16 5.82
CA ALA A 368 -12.79 13.82 5.48
C ALA A 368 -13.78 14.24 6.59
N THR A 369 -13.41 14.06 7.87
CA THR A 369 -14.26 14.47 9.00
C THR A 369 -14.40 15.99 9.07
N GLU A 370 -13.30 16.74 8.99
CA GLU A 370 -13.32 18.20 9.06
C GLU A 370 -14.01 18.82 7.83
N SER A 371 -13.82 18.24 6.64
CA SER A 371 -14.60 18.63 5.45
C SER A 371 -16.09 18.46 5.68
N PHE A 372 -16.52 17.32 6.25
CA PHE A 372 -17.91 17.09 6.60
C PHE A 372 -18.43 18.11 7.62
N GLU A 373 -17.64 18.47 8.62
CA GLU A 373 -17.97 19.48 9.62
C GLU A 373 -18.14 20.87 9.00
N TYR A 374 -17.23 21.30 8.12
CA TYR A 374 -17.37 22.56 7.38
C TYR A 374 -18.60 22.57 6.48
N LEU A 375 -18.78 21.52 5.65
CA LEU A 375 -19.88 21.40 4.69
C LEU A 375 -21.26 21.31 5.35
N THR A 376 -21.33 20.94 6.63
CA THR A 376 -22.59 20.88 7.41
C THR A 376 -22.75 22.04 8.40
N LEU A 377 -21.82 23.01 8.39
CA LEU A 377 -21.77 24.11 9.38
C LEU A 377 -21.77 23.59 10.83
N GLY A 378 -21.15 22.43 11.04
CA GLY A 378 -21.09 21.70 12.30
C GLY A 378 -22.41 21.09 12.80
N ASP A 379 -23.50 21.15 12.01
CA ASP A 379 -24.76 20.46 12.32
C ASP A 379 -24.71 18.97 11.96
N CYS A 380 -23.66 18.29 12.45
CA CYS A 380 -23.37 16.91 12.15
C CYS A 380 -22.85 16.12 13.35
N ALA A 381 -22.87 14.80 13.20
CA ALA A 381 -22.24 13.88 14.12
C ALA A 381 -21.44 12.81 13.36
N SER A 382 -20.25 12.51 13.86
CA SER A 382 -19.35 11.51 13.33
C SER A 382 -19.12 10.41 14.37
N ALA A 383 -19.26 9.15 13.96
CA ALA A 383 -19.04 8.00 14.83
C ALA A 383 -17.99 7.05 14.23
N ALA A 384 -17.19 6.39 15.07
CA ALA A 384 -16.28 5.33 14.63
C ALA A 384 -16.06 4.26 15.72
N ILE A 385 -15.76 3.02 15.31
CA ILE A 385 -15.50 1.90 16.21
C ILE A 385 -14.18 1.20 15.88
N GLN A 386 -13.28 1.14 16.86
CA GLN A 386 -11.96 0.52 16.70
C GLN A 386 -12.03 -1.00 16.79
N TYR A 387 -11.24 -1.70 15.97
CA TYR A 387 -11.12 -3.17 16.01
C TYR A 387 -9.66 -3.66 16.13
N SER A 388 -8.67 -2.77 16.01
CA SER A 388 -7.23 -3.10 16.08
C SER A 388 -6.40 -1.85 16.39
N VAL A 389 -5.14 -2.07 16.77
CA VAL A 389 -4.07 -1.06 16.94
C VAL A 389 -2.86 -1.34 16.05
N LEU A 390 -2.93 -2.36 15.19
CA LEU A 390 -1.83 -2.75 14.31
C LEU A 390 -1.84 -1.91 13.03
N PRO A 391 -0.67 -1.50 12.50
CA PRO A 391 -0.58 -0.88 11.18
C PRO A 391 -1.37 -1.68 10.12
N SER A 392 -2.01 -1.00 9.18
CA SER A 392 -3.00 -1.61 8.26
C SER A 392 -2.47 -2.85 7.51
N ALA A 393 -1.20 -2.88 7.10
CA ALA A 393 -0.58 -4.03 6.45
C ALA A 393 -0.55 -5.30 7.33
N LEU A 394 -0.56 -5.15 8.66
CA LEU A 394 -0.55 -6.22 9.65
C LEU A 394 -1.96 -6.55 10.18
N SER A 395 -2.94 -5.67 9.96
CA SER A 395 -4.35 -5.85 10.37
C SER A 395 -5.21 -6.64 9.37
N LEU A 396 -4.65 -7.15 8.26
CA LEU A 396 -5.41 -7.88 7.23
C LEU A 396 -6.21 -9.07 7.78
N THR A 397 -5.71 -9.73 8.82
CA THR A 397 -6.40 -10.86 9.49
C THR A 397 -7.55 -10.42 10.40
N LYS A 398 -7.66 -9.12 10.70
CA LYS A 398 -8.70 -8.53 11.57
C LYS A 398 -9.89 -7.95 10.81
N VAL A 399 -9.86 -7.96 9.49
CA VAL A 399 -10.99 -7.50 8.65
C VAL A 399 -12.32 -8.15 9.02
N PRO A 400 -12.41 -9.48 9.25
CA PRO A 400 -13.68 -10.10 9.67
C PRO A 400 -14.22 -9.52 11.00
N THR A 401 -13.35 -9.30 11.99
CA THR A 401 -13.71 -8.69 13.28
C THR A 401 -14.20 -7.26 13.08
N GLY A 402 -13.45 -6.44 12.34
CA GLY A 402 -13.85 -5.07 12.02
C GLY A 402 -15.21 -5.02 11.30
N SER A 403 -15.42 -5.90 10.32
CA SER A 403 -16.67 -5.94 9.54
C SER A 403 -17.87 -6.33 10.41
N ALA A 404 -17.69 -7.30 11.30
CA ALA A 404 -18.73 -7.71 12.26
C ALA A 404 -19.09 -6.59 13.24
N GLN A 405 -18.09 -5.89 13.77
CA GLN A 405 -18.30 -4.72 14.63
C GLN A 405 -19.05 -3.58 13.92
N THR A 406 -18.64 -3.24 12.71
CA THR A 406 -19.32 -2.22 11.91
C THR A 406 -20.77 -2.62 11.65
N ALA A 407 -21.04 -3.89 11.33
CA ALA A 407 -22.40 -4.40 11.14
C ALA A 407 -23.26 -4.27 12.42
N MET A 408 -22.70 -4.55 13.60
CA MET A 408 -23.40 -4.36 14.89
C MET A 408 -23.78 -2.90 15.11
N VAL A 409 -22.84 -1.98 14.86
CA VAL A 409 -23.07 -0.53 15.03
C VAL A 409 -24.10 -0.01 14.02
N VAL A 410 -23.98 -0.38 12.73
CA VAL A 410 -24.97 -0.03 11.71
C VAL A 410 -26.35 -0.55 12.09
N SER A 411 -26.46 -1.80 12.55
CA SER A 411 -27.75 -2.36 13.01
C SER A 411 -28.35 -1.56 14.16
N GLY A 412 -27.53 -1.18 15.15
CA GLY A 412 -27.96 -0.34 16.27
C GLY A 412 -28.38 1.08 15.88
N ILE A 413 -27.72 1.67 14.87
CA ILE A 413 -28.10 2.97 14.31
C ILE A 413 -29.41 2.84 13.54
N VAL A 414 -29.55 1.84 12.66
CA VAL A 414 -30.77 1.61 11.88
C VAL A 414 -31.97 1.39 12.79
N GLN A 415 -31.82 0.64 13.88
CA GLN A 415 -32.87 0.48 14.88
C GLN A 415 -33.35 1.81 15.45
N ARG A 416 -32.42 2.71 15.82
CA ARG A 416 -32.73 4.05 16.33
C ARG A 416 -33.40 4.92 15.28
N LEU A 417 -32.89 4.91 14.04
CA LEU A 417 -33.49 5.63 12.92
C LEU A 417 -34.92 5.15 12.64
N MET A 418 -35.18 3.85 12.71
CA MET A 418 -36.53 3.31 12.51
C MET A 418 -37.50 3.73 13.62
N ALA A 419 -37.02 3.90 14.86
CA ALA A 419 -37.81 4.43 15.97
C ALA A 419 -38.08 5.95 15.86
N MET A 420 -37.35 6.67 15.00
CA MET A 420 -37.56 8.10 14.76
C MET A 420 -38.59 8.37 13.64
N PRO A 421 -39.42 9.42 13.75
CA PRO A 421 -40.24 9.89 12.64
C PRO A 421 -39.39 10.21 11.41
N LYS A 422 -39.83 9.80 10.21
CA LYS A 422 -39.06 9.95 8.95
C LYS A 422 -38.55 11.38 8.72
N ALA A 423 -39.36 12.39 9.04
CA ALA A 423 -39.03 13.80 8.86
C ALA A 423 -37.94 14.32 9.83
N LYS A 424 -37.65 13.59 10.91
CA LYS A 424 -36.63 13.95 11.91
C LYS A 424 -35.33 13.15 11.76
N ARG A 425 -35.27 12.21 10.81
CA ARG A 425 -34.07 11.37 10.63
C ARG A 425 -32.95 12.19 9.97
N PRO A 426 -31.70 12.07 10.44
CA PRO A 426 -30.55 12.68 9.78
C PRO A 426 -30.35 12.03 8.41
N LYS A 427 -29.63 12.72 7.53
CA LYS A 427 -28.96 12.04 6.41
C LYS A 427 -27.86 11.14 6.98
N PHE A 428 -27.88 9.86 6.62
CA PHE A 428 -26.92 8.86 7.11
C PHE A 428 -25.86 8.58 6.04
N TYR A 429 -24.59 8.86 6.36
CA TYR A 429 -23.45 8.65 5.49
C TYR A 429 -22.50 7.59 6.02
N LEU A 430 -21.72 7.00 5.10
CA LEU A 430 -20.66 6.04 5.41
C LEU A 430 -19.36 6.48 4.75
N PHE A 431 -18.28 6.45 5.49
CA PHE A 431 -16.94 6.73 4.98
C PHE A 431 -15.97 5.60 5.34
N GLY A 432 -15.07 5.27 4.43
CA GLY A 432 -13.95 4.39 4.74
C GLY A 432 -12.74 4.67 3.86
N GLU A 433 -11.55 4.62 4.46
CA GLU A 433 -10.28 4.72 3.76
C GLU A 433 -9.52 3.40 3.89
N SER A 434 -8.85 2.97 2.83
CA SER A 434 -7.92 1.84 2.88
C SER A 434 -8.58 0.59 3.49
N LEU A 435 -8.01 0.01 4.55
CA LEU A 435 -8.59 -1.10 5.30
C LEU A 435 -9.96 -0.77 5.93
N GLY A 436 -10.22 0.48 6.30
CA GLY A 436 -11.52 0.95 6.77
C GLY A 436 -12.61 0.89 5.69
N SER A 437 -12.25 1.14 4.43
CA SER A 437 -13.18 0.90 3.30
C SER A 437 -13.50 -0.58 3.17
N GLN A 438 -12.49 -1.47 3.22
CA GLN A 438 -12.71 -2.90 3.14
C GLN A 438 -13.61 -3.39 4.28
N VAL A 439 -13.36 -2.95 5.51
CA VAL A 439 -14.16 -3.33 6.69
C VAL A 439 -15.64 -2.94 6.52
N SER A 440 -15.92 -1.74 6.03
CA SER A 440 -17.30 -1.30 5.82
C SER A 440 -17.96 -1.92 4.60
N GLU A 441 -17.23 -2.16 3.51
CA GLU A 441 -17.76 -2.84 2.33
C GLU A 441 -18.07 -4.32 2.59
N GLU A 442 -17.20 -5.02 3.35
CA GLU A 442 -17.34 -6.46 3.60
C GLU A 442 -18.54 -6.83 4.48
N MET A 443 -19.15 -5.87 5.20
CA MET A 443 -20.42 -6.12 5.90
C MET A 443 -21.57 -6.46 4.95
N PHE A 444 -21.45 -6.08 3.68
CA PHE A 444 -22.43 -6.36 2.63
C PHE A 444 -22.09 -7.60 1.79
N LYS A 445 -21.00 -8.30 2.09
CA LYS A 445 -20.57 -9.49 1.34
C LYS A 445 -21.71 -10.50 1.21
N GLY A 446 -22.01 -10.90 -0.02
CA GLY A 446 -23.06 -11.88 -0.33
C GLY A 446 -24.48 -11.29 -0.42
N THR A 447 -24.67 -10.01 -0.13
CA THR A 447 -25.97 -9.32 -0.25
C THR A 447 -26.07 -8.44 -1.51
N GLY A 448 -24.95 -8.25 -2.22
CA GLY A 448 -24.87 -7.36 -3.38
C GLY A 448 -25.17 -5.90 -3.00
N ILE A 449 -25.67 -5.12 -3.97
CA ILE A 449 -26.02 -3.72 -3.74
C ILE A 449 -27.28 -3.56 -2.85
N LEU A 450 -28.17 -4.56 -2.86
CA LEU A 450 -29.43 -4.54 -2.10
C LEU A 450 -29.20 -4.46 -0.58
N GLY A 451 -28.15 -5.12 -0.07
CA GLY A 451 -27.81 -5.02 1.35
C GLY A 451 -27.42 -3.61 1.76
N LEU A 452 -26.70 -2.88 0.89
CA LEU A 452 -26.36 -1.47 1.12
C LEU A 452 -27.60 -0.59 1.08
N GLU A 453 -28.45 -0.72 0.06
CA GLU A 453 -29.69 0.04 -0.07
C GLU A 453 -30.64 -0.18 1.12
N GLY A 454 -30.68 -1.41 1.66
CA GLY A 454 -31.51 -1.78 2.82
C GLY A 454 -31.10 -1.14 4.15
N THR A 455 -29.90 -0.58 4.28
CA THR A 455 -29.43 0.07 5.52
C THR A 455 -29.97 1.49 5.73
N GLY A 456 -30.51 2.12 4.68
CA GLY A 456 -30.87 3.53 4.72
C GLY A 456 -29.67 4.50 4.66
N ILE A 457 -28.47 4.02 4.36
CA ILE A 457 -27.31 4.88 4.05
C ILE A 457 -27.63 5.70 2.80
N ASN A 458 -27.67 7.03 2.97
CA ASN A 458 -27.95 8.00 1.93
C ASN A 458 -26.80 8.11 0.94
N ALA A 459 -25.55 8.12 1.38
CA ALA A 459 -24.40 8.09 0.47
C ALA A 459 -23.18 7.49 1.16
N ALA A 460 -22.26 6.94 0.38
CA ALA A 460 -21.00 6.42 0.88
C ALA A 460 -19.82 6.87 0.02
N LEU A 461 -18.70 7.14 0.69
CA LEU A 461 -17.43 7.43 0.04
C LEU A 461 -16.36 6.48 0.57
N TRP A 462 -15.79 5.69 -0.34
CA TRP A 462 -14.68 4.79 -0.07
C TRP A 462 -13.48 5.22 -0.89
N ILE A 463 -12.32 5.36 -0.24
CA ILE A 463 -11.08 5.77 -0.90
C ILE A 463 -10.03 4.67 -0.79
N GLY A 464 -9.39 4.35 -1.93
CA GLY A 464 -8.27 3.41 -1.99
C GLY A 464 -8.60 2.00 -1.49
N THR A 465 -9.75 1.44 -1.89
CA THR A 465 -10.20 0.12 -1.42
C THR A 465 -9.23 -1.02 -1.78
N PRO A 466 -8.73 -1.80 -0.80
CA PRO A 466 -7.82 -2.93 -1.03
C PRO A 466 -8.32 -3.94 -2.06
N ALA A 467 -7.40 -4.46 -2.89
CA ALA A 467 -7.70 -5.46 -3.93
C ALA A 467 -8.46 -6.69 -3.40
N ALA A 468 -8.30 -7.01 -2.12
CA ALA A 468 -8.86 -8.17 -1.45
C ALA A 468 -10.38 -8.09 -1.23
N THR A 469 -10.99 -6.90 -1.22
CA THR A 469 -12.43 -6.70 -0.94
C THR A 469 -13.33 -7.53 -1.86
N VAL A 470 -14.11 -8.43 -1.27
CA VAL A 470 -14.99 -9.37 -1.97
C VAL A 470 -16.24 -8.69 -2.48
N TRP A 471 -16.91 -7.88 -1.66
CA TRP A 471 -18.16 -7.20 -2.03
C TRP A 471 -18.00 -6.35 -3.31
N ARG A 472 -16.94 -5.52 -3.39
CA ARG A 472 -16.58 -4.78 -4.61
C ARG A 472 -16.47 -5.69 -5.84
N ARG A 473 -15.80 -6.84 -5.73
CA ARG A 473 -15.72 -7.80 -6.86
C ARG A 473 -17.06 -8.42 -7.22
N GLN A 474 -17.97 -8.61 -6.25
CA GLN A 474 -19.32 -9.11 -6.53
C GLN A 474 -20.16 -8.12 -7.33
N ILE A 475 -19.94 -6.81 -7.15
CA ILE A 475 -20.67 -5.76 -7.88
C ILE A 475 -20.12 -5.54 -9.29
N TRP A 476 -18.79 -5.44 -9.44
CA TRP A 476 -18.17 -5.13 -10.74
C TRP A 476 -17.76 -6.36 -11.57
N GLY A 477 -17.79 -7.56 -10.98
CA GLY A 477 -17.56 -8.81 -11.68
C GLY A 477 -16.23 -8.85 -12.44
N THR A 478 -16.32 -9.01 -13.76
CA THR A 478 -15.18 -9.15 -14.68
C THR A 478 -14.99 -7.95 -15.60
N ARG A 479 -15.49 -6.75 -15.20
CA ARG A 479 -15.23 -5.50 -15.93
C ARG A 479 -13.74 -5.35 -16.21
N THR A 480 -13.37 -5.02 -17.45
CA THR A 480 -11.95 -4.89 -17.81
C THR A 480 -11.39 -3.56 -17.33
N ILE A 481 -10.12 -3.54 -16.94
CA ILE A 481 -9.43 -2.34 -16.45
C ILE A 481 -9.25 -1.28 -17.55
N THR A 482 -9.40 -1.68 -18.82
CA THR A 482 -9.28 -0.79 -19.98
C THR A 482 -10.61 -0.13 -20.34
N GLU A 483 -11.73 -0.69 -19.91
CA GLU A 483 -13.05 -0.12 -20.15
C GLU A 483 -13.22 1.20 -19.37
N THR A 484 -13.79 2.21 -20.03
CA THR A 484 -14.11 3.48 -19.37
C THR A 484 -15.27 3.24 -18.38
N PRO A 485 -15.11 3.60 -17.10
CA PRO A 485 -16.16 3.43 -16.10
C PRO A 485 -17.45 4.18 -16.44
N ALA A 486 -18.59 3.56 -16.12
CA ALA A 486 -19.90 4.18 -16.07
C ALA A 486 -20.51 4.01 -14.67
N VAL A 487 -21.59 4.75 -14.37
CA VAL A 487 -22.36 4.55 -13.14
C VAL A 487 -22.92 3.13 -13.12
N GLY A 488 -22.56 2.39 -12.09
CA GLY A 488 -22.90 1.00 -11.87
C GLY A 488 -24.21 0.80 -11.10
N PRO A 489 -24.47 -0.44 -10.65
CA PRO A 489 -25.69 -0.79 -9.92
C PRO A 489 -25.91 0.06 -8.67
N GLY A 490 -27.18 0.41 -8.40
CA GLY A 490 -27.59 1.18 -7.22
C GLY A 490 -26.83 2.49 -7.06
N GLU A 491 -26.56 3.19 -8.16
CA GLU A 491 -25.89 4.51 -8.16
C GLU A 491 -24.43 4.46 -7.66
N ALA A 492 -23.79 3.28 -7.71
CA ALA A 492 -22.40 3.12 -7.32
C ALA A 492 -21.43 3.40 -8.46
N TYR A 493 -20.30 4.06 -8.19
CA TYR A 493 -19.29 4.38 -9.19
C TYR A 493 -17.89 3.95 -8.74
N LEU A 494 -17.22 3.16 -9.58
CA LEU A 494 -15.83 2.72 -9.39
C LEU A 494 -14.98 3.24 -10.55
N PRO A 495 -14.35 4.42 -10.41
CA PRO A 495 -13.38 4.91 -11.37
C PRO A 495 -12.11 4.04 -11.41
N ARG A 496 -11.32 4.11 -12.48
CA ARG A 496 -9.96 3.53 -12.50
C ARG A 496 -8.95 4.49 -11.87
N THR A 497 -9.21 5.79 -12.01
CA THR A 497 -8.44 6.94 -11.54
C THR A 497 -9.38 8.11 -11.24
N ILE A 498 -8.97 9.06 -10.40
CA ILE A 498 -9.69 10.32 -10.14
C ILE A 498 -10.12 11.06 -11.41
N VAL A 499 -9.32 10.95 -12.49
CA VAL A 499 -9.62 11.55 -13.79
C VAL A 499 -10.92 11.00 -14.39
N ASP A 500 -11.20 9.70 -14.22
CA ASP A 500 -12.45 9.11 -14.71
C ASP A 500 -13.67 9.69 -13.96
N TRP A 501 -13.53 10.03 -12.68
CA TRP A 501 -14.60 10.66 -11.90
C TRP A 501 -14.84 12.10 -12.35
N ARG A 502 -13.77 12.89 -12.52
CA ARG A 502 -13.85 14.26 -13.06
C ARG A 502 -14.28 14.33 -14.52
N ALA A 503 -14.07 13.28 -15.31
CA ALA A 503 -14.55 13.18 -16.69
C ALA A 503 -16.01 12.71 -16.80
N LEU A 504 -16.60 12.17 -15.72
CA LEU A 504 -17.99 11.73 -15.72
C LEU A 504 -18.91 12.95 -15.93
N PRO A 505 -19.86 12.91 -16.89
CA PRO A 505 -20.78 14.04 -17.13
C PRO A 505 -21.53 14.44 -15.87
N ALA A 506 -21.74 15.75 -15.66
CA ALA A 506 -22.36 16.27 -14.44
C ALA A 506 -23.74 15.64 -14.13
N THR A 507 -24.53 15.33 -15.17
CA THR A 507 -25.84 14.65 -15.04
C THR A 507 -25.75 13.21 -14.57
N GLU A 508 -24.65 12.52 -14.85
CA GLU A 508 -24.39 11.17 -14.34
C GLU A 508 -23.72 11.22 -12.98
N ARG A 509 -22.80 12.18 -12.77
CA ARG A 509 -22.11 12.34 -11.51
C ARG A 509 -23.06 12.70 -10.36
N SER A 510 -24.08 13.52 -10.61
CA SER A 510 -25.10 13.86 -9.62
C SER A 510 -25.97 12.68 -9.17
N LYS A 511 -26.00 11.58 -9.95
CA LYS A 511 -26.67 10.34 -9.57
C LYS A 511 -25.82 9.51 -8.62
N VAL A 512 -24.50 9.70 -8.58
CA VAL A 512 -23.60 8.83 -7.81
C VAL A 512 -23.86 9.02 -6.32
N ARG A 513 -24.30 7.95 -5.65
CA ARG A 513 -24.50 7.91 -4.20
C ARG A 513 -23.43 7.10 -3.48
N TYR A 514 -22.78 6.18 -4.17
CA TYR A 514 -21.76 5.31 -3.59
C TYR A 514 -20.47 5.38 -4.41
N LEU A 515 -19.53 6.23 -4.00
CA LEU A 515 -18.28 6.46 -4.72
C LEU A 515 -17.15 5.60 -4.15
N LEU A 516 -16.54 4.74 -4.97
CA LEU A 516 -15.37 3.95 -4.64
C LEU A 516 -14.13 4.57 -5.31
N LEU A 517 -13.74 5.75 -4.86
CA LEU A 517 -12.68 6.54 -5.46
C LEU A 517 -11.31 5.88 -5.28
N GLN A 518 -10.48 5.95 -6.32
CA GLN A 518 -9.11 5.46 -6.27
C GLN A 518 -8.22 6.27 -7.19
N ASN A 519 -6.99 6.56 -6.75
CA ASN A 519 -5.99 7.15 -7.62
C ASN A 519 -5.46 6.09 -8.58
N GLY A 520 -5.13 6.54 -9.78
CA GLY A 520 -4.65 5.64 -10.83
C GLY A 520 -3.33 4.96 -10.44
N ASP A 521 -2.50 5.57 -9.60
CA ASP A 521 -1.20 5.11 -9.14
C ASP A 521 -1.22 4.56 -7.70
N ASP A 522 -2.39 4.48 -7.06
CA ASP A 522 -2.52 3.95 -5.70
C ASP A 522 -2.09 2.46 -5.63
N PRO A 523 -1.07 2.12 -4.83
CA PRO A 523 -0.66 0.74 -4.62
C PRO A 523 -1.66 -0.09 -3.78
N ILE A 524 -2.51 0.52 -2.94
CA ILE A 524 -3.42 -0.21 -2.04
C ILE A 524 -4.47 -1.04 -2.82
N PRO A 525 -5.19 -0.50 -3.82
CA PRO A 525 -6.10 -1.29 -4.67
C PRO A 525 -5.39 -2.29 -5.58
N LYS A 526 -4.06 -2.23 -5.68
CA LYS A 526 -3.24 -3.00 -6.62
C LYS A 526 -2.36 -4.07 -5.98
N PHE A 527 -2.16 -3.98 -4.67
CA PHE A 527 -1.33 -4.90 -3.90
C PHE A 527 -2.11 -6.14 -3.46
N GLY A 528 -1.45 -7.29 -3.53
CA GLY A 528 -1.97 -8.56 -3.03
C GLY A 528 -0.97 -9.69 -3.27
N SER A 529 -1.07 -10.75 -2.46
CA SER A 529 -0.16 -11.91 -2.54
C SER A 529 -0.15 -12.55 -3.93
N GLN A 530 -1.27 -12.49 -4.64
CA GLN A 530 -1.42 -12.99 -6.00
C GLN A 530 -0.43 -12.40 -7.01
N VAL A 531 0.14 -11.22 -6.77
CA VAL A 531 1.17 -10.64 -7.65
C VAL A 531 2.41 -11.56 -7.77
N LEU A 532 2.65 -12.43 -6.78
CA LEU A 532 3.73 -13.43 -6.81
C LEU A 532 3.52 -14.56 -7.82
N TRP A 533 2.30 -14.82 -8.30
CA TRP A 533 2.05 -15.92 -9.24
C TRP A 533 1.15 -15.54 -10.42
N ARG A 534 0.45 -14.41 -10.33
CA ARG A 534 -0.42 -13.89 -11.37
C ARG A 534 0.03 -12.49 -11.77
N LYS A 535 0.08 -12.28 -13.09
CA LYS A 535 0.33 -10.96 -13.65
C LYS A 535 -0.92 -10.12 -13.39
N PRO A 536 -0.81 -8.98 -12.69
CA PRO A 536 -1.97 -8.18 -12.32
C PRO A 536 -2.54 -7.45 -13.54
N ASP A 537 -3.84 -7.16 -13.48
CA ASP A 537 -4.60 -6.63 -14.61
C ASP A 537 -4.12 -5.23 -15.02
N TRP A 538 -3.72 -4.40 -14.05
CA TRP A 538 -3.11 -3.09 -14.28
C TRP A 538 -1.74 -3.14 -14.97
N LEU A 539 -1.07 -4.30 -15.02
CA LEU A 539 0.14 -4.54 -15.83
C LEU A 539 -0.16 -5.18 -17.19
N GLY A 540 -1.40 -5.14 -17.67
CA GLY A 540 -1.82 -5.56 -19.00
C GLY A 540 -0.99 -4.96 -20.16
N PRO A 541 -1.40 -5.16 -21.42
CA PRO A 541 -0.67 -4.63 -22.58
C PRO A 541 -0.35 -3.14 -22.42
N ASN A 542 0.91 -2.76 -22.65
CA ASN A 542 1.42 -1.41 -22.32
C ASN A 542 0.60 -0.27 -22.96
N ALA A 543 0.13 -0.50 -24.19
CA ALA A 543 -0.65 0.45 -24.99
C ALA A 543 -2.04 0.75 -24.41
N THR A 544 -2.63 -0.17 -23.65
CA THR A 544 -4.00 -0.05 -23.15
C THR A 544 -4.07 0.21 -21.64
N ARG A 545 -2.93 0.32 -20.96
CA ARG A 545 -2.89 0.60 -19.51
C ARG A 545 -3.51 1.98 -19.21
N PRO A 546 -4.42 2.08 -18.22
CA PRO A 546 -5.02 3.35 -17.81
C PRO A 546 -3.96 4.30 -17.22
N ILE A 547 -4.34 5.57 -17.06
CA ILE A 547 -3.53 6.58 -16.35
C ILE A 547 -3.23 6.07 -14.93
N GLY A 548 -2.00 6.28 -14.45
CA GLY A 548 -1.55 5.79 -13.14
C GLY A 548 -0.95 4.38 -13.14
N ALA A 549 -1.03 3.64 -14.26
CA ALA A 549 -0.28 2.39 -14.42
C ALA A 549 1.06 2.66 -15.12
N PRO A 550 2.17 2.04 -14.66
CA PRO A 550 3.49 2.34 -15.20
C PRO A 550 3.63 1.91 -16.66
N LYS A 551 4.51 2.59 -17.40
CA LYS A 551 4.84 2.28 -18.79
C LYS A 551 6.22 1.65 -18.87
N GLY A 552 6.39 0.64 -19.73
CA GLY A 552 7.66 -0.10 -19.90
C GLY A 552 7.95 -1.16 -18.82
N THR A 553 7.14 -1.23 -17.77
CA THR A 553 7.26 -2.24 -16.69
C THR A 553 6.75 -3.60 -17.11
N HIS A 554 7.58 -4.63 -16.90
CA HIS A 554 7.23 -6.03 -17.13
C HIS A 554 6.92 -6.72 -15.80
N TRP A 555 5.92 -7.60 -15.78
CA TRP A 555 5.62 -8.37 -14.57
C TRP A 555 6.75 -9.37 -14.29
N MET A 556 7.34 -9.24 -13.10
CA MET A 556 8.30 -10.17 -12.53
C MET A 556 7.82 -10.52 -11.12
N PRO A 557 7.46 -11.78 -10.83
CA PRO A 557 6.81 -12.19 -9.59
C PRO A 557 7.28 -11.50 -8.30
N VAL A 558 8.52 -11.77 -7.87
CA VAL A 558 9.09 -11.26 -6.62
C VAL A 558 9.44 -9.78 -6.74
N THR A 559 9.93 -9.35 -7.90
CA THR A 559 10.34 -7.96 -8.14
C THR A 559 9.15 -7.01 -8.11
N THR A 560 8.10 -7.29 -8.90
CA THR A 560 6.86 -6.51 -8.94
C THR A 560 6.15 -6.54 -7.60
N PHE A 561 6.11 -7.69 -6.91
CA PHE A 561 5.56 -7.76 -5.57
C PHE A 561 6.30 -6.83 -4.60
N MET A 562 7.64 -6.88 -4.58
CA MET A 562 8.45 -6.05 -3.68
C MET A 562 8.38 -4.56 -4.03
N MET A 563 8.42 -4.22 -5.33
CA MET A 563 8.21 -2.84 -5.79
C MET A 563 6.86 -2.30 -5.33
N THR A 564 5.78 -3.07 -5.55
CA THR A 564 4.43 -2.63 -5.18
C THR A 564 4.27 -2.54 -3.66
N PHE A 565 4.93 -3.41 -2.90
CA PHE A 565 4.97 -3.34 -1.44
C PHE A 565 5.67 -2.06 -0.94
N LEU A 566 6.82 -1.69 -1.52
CA LEU A 566 7.51 -0.45 -1.14
C LEU A 566 6.76 0.79 -1.61
N ASP A 567 6.16 0.77 -2.80
CA ASP A 567 5.27 1.84 -3.26
C ASP A 567 4.12 2.02 -2.25
N MET A 568 3.56 0.92 -1.72
CA MET A 568 2.55 0.96 -0.66
C MET A 568 3.05 1.63 0.62
N LEU A 569 4.29 1.37 1.06
CA LEU A 569 4.85 2.05 2.23
C LEU A 569 5.06 3.54 1.97
N ASN A 570 5.57 3.89 0.78
CA ASN A 570 5.82 5.28 0.39
C ASN A 570 4.53 6.10 0.21
N ALA A 571 3.44 5.44 -0.21
CA ALA A 571 2.13 6.05 -0.36
C ALA A 571 1.47 6.43 0.97
N LEU A 572 1.90 5.83 2.09
CA LEU A 572 1.32 6.04 3.42
C LEU A 572 2.09 7.07 4.26
N THR A 573 3.04 7.79 3.66
CA THR A 573 3.84 8.83 4.31
C THR A 573 3.70 10.16 3.54
N PRO A 574 2.49 10.73 3.47
CA PRO A 574 2.31 12.03 2.86
C PRO A 574 3.06 13.13 3.61
N THR A 575 3.42 14.19 2.89
CA THR A 575 4.02 15.39 3.49
C THR A 575 2.94 16.23 4.20
N PRO A 576 3.10 16.54 5.49
CA PRO A 576 2.16 17.39 6.22
C PRO A 576 1.95 18.76 5.58
N GLY A 577 0.70 19.22 5.48
CA GLY A 577 0.32 20.52 4.91
C GLY A 577 0.37 20.60 3.38
N ILE A 578 0.96 19.60 2.71
CA ILE A 578 1.05 19.52 1.25
C ILE A 578 0.13 18.39 0.80
N PHE A 579 -1.04 18.76 0.29
CA PHE A 579 -2.01 17.78 -0.23
C PHE A 579 -1.75 17.53 -1.71
N ALA A 580 -1.76 16.27 -2.11
CA ALA A 580 -1.64 15.83 -3.50
C ALA A 580 -2.71 14.75 -3.81
N GLU A 581 -2.67 14.23 -5.05
CA GLU A 581 -3.61 13.22 -5.54
C GLU A 581 -2.88 11.94 -6.01
N GLY A 582 -1.66 11.72 -5.52
CA GLY A 582 -0.81 10.59 -5.90
C GLY A 582 -0.70 9.51 -4.85
N GLY A 583 -0.54 8.28 -5.31
CA GLY A 583 -0.48 7.13 -4.43
C GLY A 583 -1.75 7.02 -3.59
N HIS A 584 -1.61 6.95 -2.27
CA HIS A 584 -2.73 6.82 -1.33
C HIS A 584 -3.13 8.17 -0.70
N ASP A 585 -2.70 9.29 -1.28
CA ASP A 585 -3.14 10.61 -0.85
C ASP A 585 -4.42 11.03 -1.58
N TYR A 586 -5.47 11.29 -0.80
CA TYR A 586 -6.77 11.76 -1.28
C TYR A 586 -7.15 13.11 -0.68
N ARG A 587 -6.25 13.74 0.09
CA ARG A 587 -6.61 14.90 0.93
C ARG A 587 -7.04 16.10 0.10
N ASP A 588 -6.49 16.27 -1.11
CA ASP A 588 -6.87 17.36 -2.01
C ASP A 588 -8.29 17.18 -2.58
N VAL A 589 -8.64 15.97 -3.00
CA VAL A 589 -9.94 15.66 -3.61
C VAL A 589 -11.07 15.49 -2.60
N LEU A 590 -10.76 15.10 -1.36
CA LEU A 590 -11.77 14.72 -0.36
C LEU A 590 -12.88 15.77 -0.13
N PRO A 591 -12.59 17.07 0.00
CA PRO A 591 -13.64 18.09 0.15
C PRO A 591 -14.62 18.12 -1.02
N GLU A 592 -14.11 18.06 -2.25
CA GLU A 592 -14.89 18.03 -3.50
C GLU A 592 -15.72 16.74 -3.57
N ALA A 593 -15.08 15.58 -3.36
CA ALA A 593 -15.73 14.28 -3.42
C ALA A 593 -16.85 14.13 -2.39
N LEU A 594 -16.66 14.65 -1.16
CA LEU A 594 -17.69 14.67 -0.13
C LEU A 594 -18.84 15.61 -0.49
N SER A 595 -18.53 16.84 -0.94
CA SER A 595 -19.55 17.82 -1.32
C SER A 595 -20.47 17.28 -2.41
N GLU A 596 -19.89 16.70 -3.47
CA GLU A 596 -20.65 16.16 -4.60
C GLU A 596 -21.38 14.87 -4.25
N THR A 597 -20.70 13.88 -3.65
CA THR A 597 -21.28 12.55 -3.40
C THR A 597 -22.31 12.58 -2.27
N TRP A 598 -22.07 13.37 -1.22
CA TRP A 598 -23.00 13.48 -0.09
C TRP A 598 -24.01 14.62 -0.27
N GLN A 599 -23.95 15.33 -1.40
CA GLN A 599 -24.85 16.43 -1.74
C GLN A 599 -24.87 17.53 -0.66
N LEU A 600 -23.68 17.92 -0.21
CA LEU A 600 -23.45 18.96 0.77
C LEU A 600 -22.82 20.18 0.07
N PRO A 601 -23.63 21.09 -0.50
CA PRO A 601 -23.13 22.12 -1.41
C PRO A 601 -22.28 23.17 -0.67
N ALA A 602 -21.20 23.59 -1.32
CA ALA A 602 -20.40 24.75 -0.94
C ALA A 602 -20.14 25.62 -2.17
N THR A 603 -20.08 26.94 -1.97
CA THR A 603 -19.64 27.85 -3.03
C THR A 603 -18.15 27.62 -3.36
N PRO A 604 -17.68 27.97 -4.57
CA PRO A 604 -16.26 27.87 -4.91
C PRO A 604 -15.34 28.58 -3.89
N ASP A 605 -15.75 29.75 -3.40
CA ASP A 605 -14.99 30.50 -2.39
C ASP A 605 -14.96 29.78 -1.04
N GLN A 606 -16.07 29.16 -0.61
CA GLN A 606 -16.09 28.32 0.58
C GLN A 606 -15.17 27.11 0.40
N MET A 607 -15.22 26.45 -0.76
CA MET A 607 -14.37 25.28 -1.04
C MET A 607 -12.88 25.64 -1.03
N ALA A 608 -12.52 26.81 -1.55
CA ALA A 608 -11.16 27.33 -1.48
C ALA A 608 -10.72 27.59 -0.02
N ARG A 609 -11.57 28.20 0.81
CA ARG A 609 -11.28 28.42 2.25
C ARG A 609 -11.19 27.13 3.05
N ILE A 610 -12.07 26.16 2.79
CA ILE A 610 -12.00 24.81 3.37
C ILE A 610 -10.65 24.17 3.05
N ASN A 611 -10.25 24.19 1.77
CA ASN A 611 -8.98 23.62 1.33
C ASN A 611 -7.75 24.24 1.99
N THR A 612 -7.76 25.58 2.17
CA THR A 612 -6.70 26.29 2.89
C THR A 612 -6.68 25.91 4.37
N ALA A 613 -7.84 25.91 5.03
CA ALA A 613 -7.96 25.59 6.45
C ALA A 613 -7.50 24.16 6.75
N LEU A 614 -7.89 23.17 5.93
CA LEU A 614 -7.49 21.77 6.11
C LEU A 614 -5.96 21.58 6.08
N ARG A 615 -5.26 22.26 5.15
CA ARG A 615 -3.79 22.21 5.05
C ARG A 615 -3.10 22.85 6.25
N GLN A 616 -3.58 24.02 6.67
CA GLN A 616 -3.06 24.72 7.86
C GLN A 616 -3.25 23.89 9.12
N ARG A 617 -4.44 23.32 9.29
CA ARG A 617 -4.78 22.47 10.45
C ARG A 617 -3.94 21.22 10.52
N GLU A 618 -3.77 20.51 9.41
CA GLU A 618 -2.96 19.30 9.38
C GLU A 618 -1.51 19.59 9.76
N LEU A 619 -0.92 20.63 9.17
CA LEU A 619 0.45 21.04 9.49
C LEU A 619 0.58 21.42 10.98
N ALA A 620 -0.36 22.21 11.51
CA ALA A 620 -0.33 22.62 12.91
C ALA A 620 -0.44 21.44 13.88
N TRP A 621 -1.32 20.47 13.61
CA TRP A 621 -1.44 19.27 14.45
C TRP A 621 -0.20 18.39 14.41
N GLU A 622 0.42 18.23 13.23
CA GLU A 622 1.66 17.47 13.12
C GLU A 622 2.83 18.16 13.86
N LEU A 623 2.99 19.46 13.67
CA LEU A 623 4.01 20.25 14.39
C LEU A 623 3.75 20.27 15.90
N TYR A 624 2.50 20.40 16.34
CA TYR A 624 2.13 20.36 17.76
C TYR A 624 2.53 19.04 18.40
N ARG A 625 2.21 17.92 17.73
CA ARG A 625 2.56 16.59 18.21
C ARG A 625 4.08 16.40 18.29
N ASP A 626 4.78 16.69 17.20
CA ASP A 626 6.23 16.51 17.14
C ASP A 626 6.94 17.38 18.18
N TRP A 627 6.47 18.62 18.39
CA TRP A 627 7.03 19.55 19.35
C TRP A 627 6.75 19.14 20.80
N ALA A 628 5.53 18.71 21.12
CA ALA A 628 5.14 18.25 22.45
C ALA A 628 5.88 16.96 22.88
N GLU A 629 6.33 16.15 21.92
CA GLU A 629 7.12 14.93 22.19
C GLU A 629 8.58 15.22 22.56
N ILE A 630 9.12 16.39 22.23
CA ILE A 630 10.56 16.70 22.40
C ILE A 630 11.01 16.53 23.86
N PRO A 631 10.32 17.07 24.88
CA PRO A 631 10.73 16.91 26.28
C PRO A 631 10.75 15.45 26.76
N HIS A 632 10.04 14.55 26.07
CA HIS A 632 9.95 13.12 26.41
C HIS A 632 11.01 12.27 25.69
N LYS A 633 11.79 12.85 24.78
CA LYS A 633 12.91 12.16 24.11
C LYS A 633 14.18 12.18 24.97
N PRO A 634 15.09 11.19 24.81
CA PRO A 634 16.43 11.22 25.41
C PRO A 634 17.14 12.55 25.15
N ALA A 635 17.85 13.09 26.14
CA ALA A 635 18.48 14.41 26.08
C ALA A 635 19.40 14.60 24.86
N ASP A 636 20.13 13.54 24.48
CA ASP A 636 21.02 13.51 23.31
C ASP A 636 20.28 13.61 21.95
N LYS A 637 18.96 13.43 21.94
CA LYS A 637 18.10 13.48 20.73
C LYS A 637 17.19 14.70 20.66
N GLN A 638 17.11 15.51 21.71
CA GLN A 638 16.17 16.64 21.76
C GLN A 638 16.53 17.73 20.74
N ASP A 639 17.80 18.10 20.63
CA ASP A 639 18.26 19.12 19.68
C ASP A 639 18.05 18.68 18.22
N GLU A 640 18.29 17.40 17.92
CA GLU A 640 18.00 16.84 16.60
C GLU A 640 16.49 16.88 16.29
N ALA A 641 15.64 16.56 17.27
CA ALA A 641 14.19 16.60 17.11
C ALA A 641 13.68 18.03 16.88
N ARG A 642 14.19 19.03 17.62
CA ARG A 642 13.87 20.45 17.39
C ARG A 642 14.22 20.89 15.99
N ARG A 643 15.43 20.58 15.53
CA ARG A 643 15.89 20.92 14.18
C ARG A 643 14.98 20.30 13.10
N LYS A 644 14.59 19.04 13.27
CA LYS A 644 13.67 18.36 12.34
C LYS A 644 12.29 19.00 12.31
N ALA A 645 11.72 19.39 13.45
CA ALA A 645 10.43 20.08 13.50
C ALA A 645 10.47 21.45 12.80
N LEU A 646 11.55 22.22 13.00
CA LEU A 646 11.76 23.49 12.30
C LEU A 646 12.00 23.32 10.80
N GLU A 647 12.75 22.29 10.40
CA GLU A 647 12.98 21.94 8.99
C GLU A 647 11.67 21.53 8.30
N LEU A 648 10.83 20.74 8.99
CA LEU A 648 9.50 20.37 8.51
C LEU A 648 8.62 21.61 8.33
N ALA A 649 8.54 22.48 9.34
CA ALA A 649 7.78 23.73 9.25
C ALA A 649 8.29 24.63 8.11
N SER A 650 9.61 24.74 7.95
CA SER A 650 10.22 25.56 6.92
C SER A 650 9.94 25.03 5.51
N THR A 651 10.08 23.71 5.34
CA THR A 651 9.82 23.03 4.06
C THR A 651 8.35 23.13 3.68
N SER A 652 7.45 22.93 4.64
CA SER A 652 5.99 22.94 4.40
C SER A 652 5.45 24.33 4.11
N THR A 653 6.08 25.38 4.64
CA THR A 653 5.67 26.78 4.42
C THR A 653 6.44 27.49 3.29
N GLY A 654 7.51 26.88 2.77
CA GLY A 654 8.37 27.49 1.75
C GLY A 654 9.19 28.69 2.23
N ARG A 655 9.28 28.91 3.55
CA ARG A 655 10.04 30.00 4.18
C ARG A 655 10.80 29.47 5.38
N THR A 656 11.90 30.12 5.78
CA THR A 656 12.59 29.77 7.02
C THR A 656 11.69 30.04 8.22
N VAL A 657 11.51 29.04 9.08
CA VAL A 657 10.70 29.10 10.31
C VAL A 657 11.59 28.89 11.52
N ASP A 658 11.56 29.83 12.47
CA ASP A 658 12.17 29.71 13.79
C ASP A 658 11.18 29.19 14.83
N GLU A 659 11.60 29.03 16.09
CA GLU A 659 10.74 28.48 17.14
C GLU A 659 9.47 29.34 17.36
N ALA A 660 9.59 30.67 17.33
CA ALA A 660 8.45 31.58 17.47
C ALA A 660 7.46 31.43 16.30
N GLY A 661 7.98 31.34 15.07
CA GLY A 661 7.18 31.09 13.88
C GLY A 661 6.49 29.72 13.91
N LEU A 662 7.14 28.69 14.43
CA LEU A 662 6.55 27.35 14.60
C LEU A 662 5.39 27.41 15.62
N GLN A 663 5.56 28.11 16.74
CA GLN A 663 4.48 28.29 17.72
C GLN A 663 3.30 29.10 17.17
N ALA A 664 3.56 30.11 16.33
CA ALA A 664 2.52 30.85 15.64
C ALA A 664 1.71 29.95 14.70
N ILE A 665 2.39 29.12 13.88
CA ILE A 665 1.74 28.15 12.99
C ILE A 665 0.87 27.18 13.79
N ILE A 666 1.37 26.64 14.90
CA ILE A 666 0.59 25.75 15.78
C ILE A 666 -0.64 26.48 16.31
N THR A 667 -0.46 27.67 16.88
CA THR A 667 -1.56 28.41 17.54
C THR A 667 -2.64 28.80 16.53
N GLU A 668 -2.25 29.34 15.38
CA GLU A 668 -3.17 29.74 14.32
C GLU A 668 -3.85 28.53 13.67
N GLY A 669 -3.10 27.47 13.37
CA GLY A 669 -3.66 26.31 12.67
C GLY A 669 -4.49 25.38 13.55
N LEU A 670 -4.28 25.34 14.87
CA LEU A 670 -5.18 24.57 15.76
C LEU A 670 -6.58 25.21 15.84
N GLN A 671 -6.69 26.51 15.58
CA GLN A 671 -7.94 27.28 15.52
C GLN A 671 -7.94 28.25 14.33
N PRO A 672 -8.07 27.75 13.08
CA PRO A 672 -7.92 28.60 11.90
C PRO A 672 -8.98 29.71 11.91
N ARG A 673 -8.51 30.92 11.62
CA ARG A 673 -9.30 32.11 11.31
C ARG A 673 -8.87 32.61 9.91
N PRO A 674 -9.73 33.34 9.18
CA PRO A 674 -9.50 33.69 7.78
C PRO A 674 -8.31 34.63 7.59
#